data_AF-A0A178B8H2-F1
#
_entry.id   AF-A0A178B8H2-F1
#
_cell.length_a   1.000
_cell.length_b   1.000
_cell.length_c   1.000
_cell.angle_alpha   90.00
_cell.angle_beta   90.00
_cell.angle_gamma   90.00
#
_symmetry.space_group_name_H-M   'P 1'
#
loop_
_entity.id
_entity.type
_entity.pdbx_description
1 polymer ?
#
loop_
_entity_poly.entity_id
_entity_poly.type
_entity_poly.pdbx_seq_one_letter_code
_entity_poly.pdbx_strand_id
1 'polypeptide(L)'
;MPGQFRHSPSMVTPIPTTLAAFKEYFDGLIVDCDKGRCSSVPVQALQGCMTLEVIKKLLEQHDVTDSDARLCSAISCNYRVVFVIMILIEKGSDISSIIRLAELGDDKLPFRLNTSECWPLGDQCFLEFYNKQWLFCGIRWEEKTLDNRKFEDSSVLPIRAIVEEKHYTNSTMRCIDLWPEYNGLNSETNIFALKTSDDMTNEIKCYQILMGQAAILDNLVTAYGSYSHMKREYLVLDYIDGGTLEELFVEAPPQPTQWLQFWKSLAGAFNPLKRIHSLEHNGQLLHATHQDVKPANIMFSPKYNGDFSKTLFKLIDFASTEFEKGVYVENKKVRTGETQMFSAPEICRTDPVLQTDPMSVGWKIDTWSFGAVLSETLVWCTRGPEGLTRYRQNRASELSHRTELYTNGYGTCFHNGRRVLDSVIKMHVEALAASDDHLDTKVLVKGIIALSEKMLTEQAIRPTDKDVYDQFSELFRRYGHQNQFFQQALDAHELRPRRPRPQRHVEHTTISEGASISTLAGVESRFEDGHSSAKGKKRDIVVEPQNSSRSPQRIPLQIDPGTKENKIESLPISGQNGRVVDDMLSASRVGVQTPLRDTSATPSALSAQLSSDVRTSANTNSIQAVLKWVDEHKKDKDATPQLPGHEQLQQLKGREKMFVIDTSDSMGRCWCTSDGVVRVFDALGYLVKDYALGKMKMFILDSKQSVLEVGKDRRIFREALLKRLPEGQGNLPRDFKQILENWWDQNESWVKSDKFLKPDWRYKIKKMLAGANQESIVRGLDAYILTDGNWQTSDGPSAGGIDKAIKRLFKKLDSYGAPPSTVRIHFIHFSHDPRDPEVIKGLANLQAINTAVDSVLAEEQVACVTVDIEPHTGNVWNMLIGPSS
;
A
#
# COMPACT_ATOMS: atom_id res chain seq x y z
N MET A 1 1.03 -25.40 27.80
CA MET A 1 0.61 -26.31 28.89
C MET A 1 -0.57 -27.12 28.39
N PRO A 2 -0.44 -28.41 28.04
CA PRO A 2 -1.61 -29.25 27.82
C PRO A 2 -2.25 -29.56 29.18
N GLY A 3 -3.52 -29.23 29.35
CA GLY A 3 -4.29 -29.61 30.53
C GLY A 3 -4.43 -31.12 30.64
N GLN A 4 -4.64 -31.63 31.86
CA GLN A 4 -4.81 -33.05 32.13
C GLN A 4 -6.05 -33.61 31.41
N PHE A 5 -5.84 -34.21 30.24
CA PHE A 5 -6.86 -35.08 29.63
C PHE A 5 -6.97 -36.36 30.46
N ARG A 6 -8.21 -36.83 30.67
CA ARG A 6 -8.48 -38.07 31.40
C ARG A 6 -7.69 -39.20 30.75
N HIS A 7 -6.94 -39.95 31.55
CA HIS A 7 -6.24 -41.14 31.10
C HIS A 7 -7.19 -42.07 30.36
N SER A 8 -6.70 -42.67 29.26
CA SER A 8 -7.32 -43.86 28.67
C SER A 8 -7.59 -44.88 29.79
N PRO A 9 -8.79 -45.48 29.86
CA PRO A 9 -9.08 -46.49 30.87
C PRO A 9 -8.02 -47.60 30.82
N SER A 10 -7.42 -47.93 31.97
CA SER A 10 -6.48 -49.05 32.04
C SER A 10 -7.19 -50.33 31.60
N MET A 11 -6.59 -51.07 30.65
CA MET A 11 -7.17 -52.27 30.02
C MET A 11 -7.30 -53.48 30.98
N VAL A 12 -8.13 -53.35 32.02
CA VAL A 12 -8.61 -54.45 32.87
C VAL A 12 -10.06 -54.19 33.30
N THR A 13 -10.93 -53.77 32.38
CA THR A 13 -12.39 -53.90 32.57
C THR A 13 -12.78 -55.35 32.30
N PRO A 14 -13.62 -56.00 33.14
CA PRO A 14 -14.13 -57.33 32.85
C PRO A 14 -14.93 -57.32 31.54
N ILE A 15 -14.80 -58.39 30.76
CA ILE A 15 -15.49 -58.55 29.47
C ILE A 15 -17.01 -58.43 29.71
N PRO A 16 -17.74 -57.53 29.02
CA PRO A 16 -19.14 -57.25 29.31
C PRO A 16 -20.04 -58.36 28.74
N THR A 17 -20.30 -59.39 29.54
CA THR A 17 -21.05 -60.58 29.11
C THR A 17 -22.56 -60.53 29.35
N THR A 18 -23.10 -59.44 29.91
CA THR A 18 -24.55 -59.23 30.05
C THR A 18 -25.00 -58.02 29.24
N LEU A 19 -26.25 -57.99 28.78
CA LEU A 19 -26.80 -56.87 28.01
C LEU A 19 -26.67 -55.52 28.76
N ALA A 20 -26.89 -55.52 30.07
CA ALA A 20 -26.74 -54.31 30.91
C ALA A 20 -25.27 -53.85 30.98
N ALA A 21 -24.33 -54.77 31.27
CA ALA A 21 -22.90 -54.44 31.30
C ALA A 21 -22.36 -54.05 29.92
N PHE A 22 -22.94 -54.61 28.84
CA PHE A 22 -22.61 -54.22 27.47
C PHE A 22 -23.11 -52.82 27.14
N LYS A 23 -24.37 -52.47 27.48
CA LYS A 23 -24.88 -51.10 27.30
C LYS A 23 -24.05 -50.09 28.11
N GLU A 24 -23.73 -50.38 29.38
CA GLU A 24 -22.87 -49.53 30.23
C GLU A 24 -21.45 -49.36 29.65
N TYR A 25 -20.82 -50.46 29.21
CA TYR A 25 -19.51 -50.40 28.55
C TYR A 25 -19.57 -49.63 27.22
N PHE A 26 -20.62 -49.85 26.43
CA PHE A 26 -20.85 -49.18 25.15
C PHE A 26 -21.04 -47.67 25.31
N ASP A 27 -21.80 -47.23 26.31
CA ASP A 27 -21.97 -45.80 26.62
C ASP A 27 -20.61 -45.15 26.97
N GLY A 28 -19.69 -45.90 27.57
CA GLY A 28 -18.29 -45.51 27.77
C GLY A 28 -17.41 -45.50 26.51
N LEU A 29 -17.85 -46.07 25.39
CA LEU A 29 -17.20 -45.98 24.08
C LEU A 29 -17.70 -44.81 23.23
N ILE A 30 -18.84 -44.21 23.60
CA ILE A 30 -19.38 -43.05 22.89
C ILE A 30 -18.46 -41.85 23.14
N VAL A 31 -17.98 -41.24 22.05
CA VAL A 31 -17.12 -40.07 22.11
C VAL A 31 -17.83 -38.86 21.53
N ASP A 32 -17.82 -37.77 22.28
CA ASP A 32 -18.35 -36.47 21.84
C ASP A 32 -17.53 -35.90 20.68
N CYS A 33 -18.23 -35.42 19.65
CA CYS A 33 -17.69 -34.81 18.44
C CYS A 33 -18.27 -33.40 18.26
N ASP A 34 -17.53 -32.52 17.58
CA ASP A 34 -17.88 -31.10 17.34
C ASP A 34 -18.45 -30.37 18.59
N LYS A 35 -17.73 -30.45 19.72
CA LYS A 35 -18.14 -29.91 21.04
C LYS A 35 -19.48 -30.48 21.57
N GLY A 36 -19.74 -31.77 21.36
CA GLY A 36 -20.93 -32.47 21.87
C GLY A 36 -22.20 -32.19 21.06
N ARG A 37 -22.08 -31.64 19.84
CA ARG A 37 -23.21 -31.52 18.90
C ARG A 37 -23.60 -32.86 18.29
N CYS A 38 -22.65 -33.79 18.24
CA CYS A 38 -22.82 -35.15 17.75
C CYS A 38 -21.91 -36.08 18.55
N SER A 39 -22.10 -37.38 18.40
CA SER A 39 -21.29 -38.41 19.06
C SER A 39 -20.97 -39.52 18.08
N SER A 40 -19.82 -40.17 18.25
CA SER A 40 -19.43 -41.33 17.44
C SER A 40 -18.73 -42.39 18.29
N VAL A 41 -18.70 -43.63 17.79
CA VAL A 41 -18.03 -44.79 18.39
C VAL A 41 -16.98 -45.30 17.41
N PRO A 42 -15.68 -45.26 17.79
CA PRO A 42 -14.62 -45.81 16.96
C PRO A 42 -14.85 -47.31 16.71
N VAL A 43 -14.92 -47.72 15.44
CA VAL A 43 -15.23 -49.12 15.07
C VAL A 43 -14.14 -50.08 15.56
N GLN A 44 -12.89 -49.61 15.70
CA GLN A 44 -11.81 -50.38 16.31
C GLN A 44 -12.06 -50.68 17.80
N ALA A 45 -12.69 -49.77 18.55
CA ALA A 45 -13.01 -50.01 19.97
C ALA A 45 -14.01 -51.17 20.15
N LEU A 46 -14.91 -51.38 19.18
CA LEU A 46 -15.82 -52.52 19.15
C LEU A 46 -15.09 -53.86 18.95
N GLN A 47 -13.94 -53.89 18.30
CA GLN A 47 -13.18 -55.14 18.10
C GLN A 47 -12.67 -55.71 19.42
N GLY A 48 -12.33 -54.83 20.38
CA GLY A 48 -11.85 -55.23 21.71
C GLY A 48 -12.95 -55.79 22.62
N CYS A 49 -14.21 -55.36 22.47
CA CYS A 49 -15.32 -55.83 23.32
C CYS A 49 -16.24 -56.86 22.67
N MET A 50 -16.46 -56.82 21.35
CA MET A 50 -17.30 -57.77 20.62
C MET A 50 -16.51 -59.04 20.24
N THR A 51 -16.07 -59.77 21.26
CA THR A 51 -15.45 -61.09 21.12
C THR A 51 -16.51 -62.15 20.80
N LEU A 52 -16.10 -63.31 20.28
CA LEU A 52 -17.02 -64.43 20.01
C LEU A 52 -17.79 -64.88 21.26
N GLU A 53 -17.19 -64.79 22.46
CA GLU A 53 -17.86 -65.12 23.72
C GLU A 53 -18.95 -64.09 24.07
N VAL A 54 -18.68 -62.80 23.89
CA VAL A 54 -19.65 -61.72 24.12
C VAL A 54 -20.80 -61.82 23.13
N ILE A 55 -20.50 -62.00 21.84
CA ILE A 55 -21.51 -62.20 20.80
C ILE A 55 -22.43 -63.37 21.16
N LYS A 56 -21.87 -64.53 21.52
CA LYS A 56 -22.65 -65.71 21.90
C LYS A 56 -23.55 -65.44 23.11
N LYS A 57 -23.02 -64.85 24.18
CA LYS A 57 -23.80 -64.57 25.41
C LYS A 57 -24.87 -63.50 25.20
N LEU A 58 -24.66 -62.53 24.31
CA LEU A 58 -25.68 -61.55 23.93
C LEU A 58 -26.79 -62.18 23.08
N LEU A 59 -26.47 -63.10 22.16
CA LEU A 59 -27.45 -63.89 21.41
C LEU A 59 -28.29 -64.78 22.33
N GLU A 60 -27.66 -65.47 23.30
CA GLU A 60 -28.34 -66.26 24.33
C GLU A 60 -29.31 -65.44 25.18
N GLN A 61 -29.01 -64.16 25.43
CA GLN A 61 -29.87 -63.22 26.18
C GLN A 61 -31.01 -62.60 25.35
N HIS A 62 -30.99 -62.76 24.03
CA HIS A 62 -32.05 -62.32 23.10
C HIS A 62 -32.84 -63.51 22.53
N ASP A 63 -32.88 -64.64 23.25
CA ASP A 63 -33.60 -65.88 22.90
C ASP A 63 -33.27 -66.44 21.50
N VAL A 64 -32.07 -66.15 20.96
CA VAL A 64 -31.60 -66.70 19.67
C VAL A 64 -31.15 -68.15 19.87
N THR A 65 -32.11 -69.06 19.71
CA THR A 65 -31.96 -70.51 19.96
C THR A 65 -30.96 -71.22 19.05
N ASP A 66 -30.56 -70.61 17.94
CA ASP A 66 -29.61 -71.16 16.96
C ASP A 66 -28.30 -70.34 16.93
N SER A 67 -27.74 -70.06 18.12
CA SER A 67 -26.47 -69.34 18.33
C SER A 67 -25.24 -70.21 17.99
N ASP A 68 -25.24 -70.78 16.79
CA ASP A 68 -24.18 -71.65 16.30
C ASP A 68 -22.85 -70.90 16.06
N ALA A 69 -21.77 -71.66 15.89
CA ALA A 69 -20.44 -71.10 15.67
C ALA A 69 -20.33 -70.30 14.35
N ARG A 70 -21.17 -70.59 13.35
CA ARG A 70 -21.17 -69.88 12.06
C ARG A 70 -21.84 -68.51 12.20
N LEU A 71 -22.96 -68.40 12.93
CA LEU A 71 -23.63 -67.13 13.21
C LEU A 71 -22.73 -66.19 14.02
N CYS A 72 -22.10 -66.71 15.08
CA CYS A 72 -21.15 -65.92 15.88
C CYS A 72 -19.95 -65.44 15.04
N SER A 73 -19.43 -66.30 14.15
CA SER A 73 -18.35 -65.95 13.22
C SER A 73 -18.79 -64.92 12.17
N ALA A 74 -20.00 -65.05 11.61
CA ALA A 74 -20.54 -64.10 10.65
C ALA A 74 -20.69 -62.69 11.25
N ILE A 75 -21.23 -62.60 12.47
CA ILE A 75 -21.33 -61.35 13.23
C ILE A 75 -19.92 -60.77 13.47
N SER A 76 -18.99 -61.57 13.99
CA SER A 76 -17.63 -61.10 14.30
C SER A 76 -16.83 -60.63 13.08
N CYS A 77 -17.11 -61.16 11.89
CA CYS A 77 -16.40 -60.80 10.67
C CYS A 77 -17.05 -59.64 9.90
N ASN A 78 -18.37 -59.69 9.69
CA ASN A 78 -19.04 -58.88 8.65
C ASN A 78 -20.27 -58.09 9.13
N TYR A 79 -20.78 -58.32 10.35
CA TYR A 79 -22.02 -57.69 10.85
C TYR A 79 -21.87 -57.22 12.31
N ARG A 80 -20.67 -56.81 12.73
CA ARG A 80 -20.38 -56.41 14.12
C ARG A 80 -21.09 -55.11 14.44
N VAL A 81 -20.97 -54.10 13.58
CA VAL A 81 -21.61 -52.79 13.75
C VAL A 81 -23.12 -52.93 13.62
N VAL A 82 -23.59 -53.63 12.59
CA VAL A 82 -25.00 -53.94 12.37
C VAL A 82 -25.62 -54.63 13.59
N PHE A 83 -24.97 -55.65 14.17
CA PHE A 83 -25.46 -56.34 15.35
C PHE A 83 -25.51 -55.44 16.60
N VAL A 84 -24.50 -54.59 16.82
CA VAL A 84 -24.54 -53.60 17.92
C VAL A 84 -25.71 -52.63 17.74
N ILE A 85 -25.95 -52.11 16.53
CA ILE A 85 -27.13 -51.25 16.26
C ILE A 85 -28.42 -52.01 16.58
N MET A 86 -28.56 -53.26 16.13
CA MET A 86 -29.74 -54.11 16.41
C MET A 86 -29.97 -54.31 17.91
N ILE A 87 -28.91 -54.46 18.72
CA ILE A 87 -29.02 -54.50 20.19
C ILE A 87 -29.49 -53.16 20.76
N LEU A 88 -28.97 -52.04 20.26
CA LEU A 88 -29.30 -50.69 20.74
C LEU A 88 -30.74 -50.25 20.41
N ILE A 89 -31.35 -50.82 19.37
CA ILE A 89 -32.78 -50.63 19.03
C ILE A 89 -33.68 -51.77 19.55
N GLU A 90 -33.14 -52.65 20.39
CA GLU A 90 -33.88 -53.75 21.05
C GLU A 90 -34.47 -54.78 20.07
N LYS A 91 -33.78 -55.01 18.95
CA LYS A 91 -34.06 -56.00 17.89
C LYS A 91 -32.97 -57.08 17.74
N GLY A 92 -32.15 -57.29 18.77
CA GLY A 92 -31.03 -58.24 18.74
C GLY A 92 -31.42 -59.68 18.37
N SER A 93 -32.65 -60.09 18.68
CA SER A 93 -33.28 -61.36 18.30
C SER A 93 -33.37 -61.58 16.79
N ASP A 94 -33.53 -60.49 16.02
CA ASP A 94 -33.89 -60.53 14.60
C ASP A 94 -32.68 -60.47 13.66
N ILE A 95 -31.45 -60.47 14.20
CA ILE A 95 -30.20 -60.38 13.44
C ILE A 95 -30.08 -61.49 12.37
N SER A 96 -30.63 -62.67 12.64
CA SER A 96 -30.67 -63.81 11.71
C SER A 96 -31.52 -63.55 10.46
N SER A 97 -32.36 -62.51 10.43
CA SER A 97 -33.08 -62.05 9.23
C SER A 97 -32.23 -61.10 8.38
N ILE A 98 -31.37 -60.30 9.02
CA ILE A 98 -30.43 -59.38 8.37
C ILE A 98 -29.28 -60.17 7.70
N ILE A 99 -28.64 -61.10 8.42
CA ILE A 99 -27.42 -61.80 7.96
C ILE A 99 -27.63 -62.67 6.71
N ARG A 100 -28.88 -63.03 6.39
CA ARG A 100 -29.22 -63.73 5.14
C ARG A 100 -29.07 -62.86 3.89
N LEU A 101 -28.98 -61.54 4.06
CA LEU A 101 -28.88 -60.54 3.00
C LEU A 101 -27.48 -59.91 3.07
N ALA A 102 -26.56 -60.37 2.22
CA ALA A 102 -25.18 -59.88 2.17
C ALA A 102 -25.07 -58.36 1.89
N GLU A 103 -26.10 -57.76 1.28
CA GLU A 103 -26.19 -56.31 1.06
C GLU A 103 -26.46 -55.50 2.34
N LEU A 104 -26.71 -56.16 3.48
CA LEU A 104 -26.92 -55.53 4.79
C LEU A 104 -25.72 -55.73 5.75
N GLY A 105 -24.52 -55.96 5.22
CA GLY A 105 -23.27 -56.07 5.98
C GLY A 105 -22.68 -54.73 6.46
N ASP A 106 -21.72 -54.80 7.39
CA ASP A 106 -20.98 -53.64 7.90
C ASP A 106 -20.25 -52.88 6.77
N ASP A 107 -19.81 -53.59 5.71
CA ASP A 107 -19.13 -53.02 4.54
C ASP A 107 -20.06 -52.22 3.61
N LYS A 108 -21.37 -52.27 3.85
CA LYS A 108 -22.42 -51.57 3.09
C LYS A 108 -22.97 -50.35 3.84
N LEU A 109 -22.53 -50.10 5.08
CA LEU A 109 -22.91 -48.93 5.86
C LEU A 109 -22.29 -47.63 5.28
N PRO A 110 -22.98 -46.47 5.37
CA PRO A 110 -24.35 -46.28 5.87
C PRO A 110 -25.42 -46.64 4.83
N PHE A 111 -26.50 -47.26 5.28
CA PHE A 111 -27.71 -47.48 4.49
C PHE A 111 -28.48 -46.17 4.28
N ARG A 112 -29.00 -45.99 3.08
CA ARG A 112 -29.75 -44.79 2.67
C ARG A 112 -31.24 -44.99 2.87
N LEU A 113 -32.02 -43.91 2.90
CA LEU A 113 -33.46 -43.98 3.19
C LEU A 113 -34.24 -44.94 2.26
N ASN A 114 -33.81 -45.13 1.01
CA ASN A 114 -34.42 -46.08 0.07
C ASN A 114 -34.15 -47.57 0.39
N THR A 115 -33.22 -47.88 1.29
CA THR A 115 -33.01 -49.25 1.80
C THR A 115 -34.20 -49.74 2.64
N SER A 116 -35.14 -48.87 3.04
CA SER A 116 -36.37 -49.29 3.74
C SER A 116 -37.22 -50.25 2.91
N GLU A 117 -37.28 -50.04 1.59
CA GLU A 117 -38.07 -50.84 0.64
C GLU A 117 -37.69 -52.35 0.64
N CYS A 118 -36.45 -52.66 1.00
CA CYS A 118 -35.92 -54.02 1.08
C CYS A 118 -35.54 -54.46 2.50
N TRP A 119 -35.87 -53.67 3.53
CA TRP A 119 -35.52 -53.99 4.92
C TRP A 119 -36.40 -55.12 5.47
N PRO A 120 -35.82 -56.25 5.93
CA PRO A 120 -36.59 -57.46 6.26
C PRO A 120 -37.48 -57.32 7.52
N LEU A 121 -37.35 -56.22 8.26
CA LEU A 121 -38.07 -55.94 9.51
C LEU A 121 -39.03 -54.74 9.41
N GLY A 122 -39.25 -54.22 8.19
CA GLY A 122 -40.18 -53.11 7.90
C GLY A 122 -39.65 -51.71 8.25
N ASP A 123 -40.35 -50.70 7.73
CA ASP A 123 -39.89 -49.29 7.71
C ASP A 123 -39.62 -48.69 9.10
N GLN A 124 -40.43 -49.03 10.11
CA GLN A 124 -40.24 -48.49 11.47
C GLN A 124 -38.91 -48.96 12.09
N CYS A 125 -38.61 -50.25 11.98
CA CYS A 125 -37.34 -50.82 12.43
C CYS A 125 -36.17 -50.25 11.62
N PHE A 126 -36.35 -50.05 10.32
CA PHE A 126 -35.35 -49.42 9.47
C PHE A 126 -35.07 -47.97 9.91
N LEU A 127 -36.09 -47.17 10.22
CA LEU A 127 -35.91 -45.78 10.63
C LEU A 127 -35.17 -45.67 11.96
N GLU A 128 -35.43 -46.56 12.91
CA GLU A 128 -34.69 -46.66 14.18
C GLU A 128 -33.22 -47.04 13.94
N PHE A 129 -32.97 -48.05 13.09
CA PHE A 129 -31.61 -48.42 12.67
C PHE A 129 -30.89 -47.27 11.96
N TYR A 130 -31.54 -46.65 10.98
CA TYR A 130 -31.02 -45.55 10.16
C TYR A 130 -30.62 -44.34 11.01
N ASN A 131 -31.36 -44.05 12.08
CA ASN A 131 -30.99 -42.98 13.01
C ASN A 131 -29.80 -43.38 13.90
N LYS A 132 -29.70 -44.65 14.32
CA LYS A 132 -28.60 -45.13 15.17
C LYS A 132 -27.29 -45.40 14.42
N GLN A 133 -27.33 -45.72 13.13
CA GLN A 133 -26.11 -46.04 12.36
C GLN A 133 -25.08 -44.92 12.37
N TRP A 134 -25.51 -43.66 12.45
CA TRP A 134 -24.64 -42.48 12.41
C TRP A 134 -23.71 -42.35 13.62
N LEU A 135 -23.97 -43.08 14.72
CA LEU A 135 -23.01 -43.28 15.80
C LEU A 135 -21.73 -44.00 15.34
N PHE A 136 -21.80 -44.81 14.28
CA PHE A 136 -20.68 -45.59 13.77
C PHE A 136 -20.18 -45.05 12.42
N CYS A 137 -21.10 -44.54 11.60
CA CYS A 137 -20.87 -44.02 10.26
C CYS A 137 -20.39 -42.55 10.26
N GLY A 138 -19.30 -42.27 10.98
CA GLY A 138 -18.58 -41.00 10.88
C GLY A 138 -18.04 -40.79 9.46
N ILE A 139 -18.07 -39.55 8.95
CA ILE A 139 -17.62 -39.24 7.60
C ILE A 139 -16.11 -39.42 7.49
N ARG A 140 -15.66 -40.45 6.75
CA ARG A 140 -14.25 -40.59 6.35
C ARG A 140 -13.89 -39.46 5.38
N TRP A 141 -12.81 -38.74 5.67
CA TRP A 141 -12.32 -37.65 4.81
C TRP A 141 -11.37 -38.24 3.78
N GLU A 142 -11.82 -38.35 2.53
CA GLU A 142 -11.07 -38.98 1.44
C GLU A 142 -10.34 -37.92 0.60
N GLU A 143 -9.19 -38.28 0.05
CA GLU A 143 -8.37 -37.36 -0.74
C GLU A 143 -9.05 -36.95 -2.08
N LYS A 144 -8.92 -35.67 -2.44
CA LYS A 144 -9.12 -35.11 -3.80
C LYS A 144 -10.55 -34.97 -4.36
N THR A 145 -11.43 -34.26 -3.68
CA THR A 145 -12.37 -33.37 -4.42
C THR A 145 -12.58 -32.01 -3.72
N LEU A 146 -12.38 -30.94 -4.48
CA LEU A 146 -12.87 -29.58 -4.16
C LEU A 146 -14.23 -29.34 -4.84
N ASP A 147 -15.08 -30.37 -4.91
CA ASP A 147 -16.34 -30.39 -5.66
C ASP A 147 -17.56 -29.93 -4.85
N ASN A 148 -17.35 -29.52 -3.59
CA ASN A 148 -18.42 -29.21 -2.64
C ASN A 148 -19.37 -30.40 -2.41
N ARG A 149 -18.80 -31.60 -2.22
CA ARG A 149 -19.53 -32.86 -1.98
C ARG A 149 -20.59 -32.66 -0.90
N LYS A 150 -21.86 -32.92 -1.24
CA LYS A 150 -22.96 -32.83 -0.29
C LYS A 150 -22.99 -34.07 0.61
N PHE A 151 -22.85 -33.85 1.92
CA PHE A 151 -23.11 -34.87 2.94
C PHE A 151 -24.57 -34.85 3.38
N GLU A 152 -25.02 -35.96 3.96
CA GLU A 152 -26.37 -36.10 4.48
C GLU A 152 -26.46 -35.40 5.85
N ASP A 153 -27.56 -34.70 6.13
CA ASP A 153 -27.63 -33.87 7.35
C ASP A 153 -27.48 -34.70 8.64
N SER A 154 -27.88 -35.97 8.60
CA SER A 154 -27.68 -36.95 9.69
C SER A 154 -26.23 -37.40 9.89
N SER A 155 -25.33 -37.14 8.95
CA SER A 155 -23.94 -37.61 9.01
C SER A 155 -23.11 -36.89 10.09
N VAL A 156 -22.21 -37.63 10.73
CA VAL A 156 -21.34 -37.13 11.82
C VAL A 156 -19.97 -36.75 11.28
N LEU A 157 -19.53 -35.51 11.51
CA LEU A 157 -18.15 -35.08 11.28
C LEU A 157 -17.26 -35.61 12.43
N PRO A 158 -16.25 -36.45 12.17
CA PRO A 158 -15.45 -37.11 13.21
C PRO A 158 -14.32 -36.20 13.75
N ILE A 159 -14.70 -35.01 14.21
CA ILE A 159 -13.82 -34.03 14.84
C ILE A 159 -13.63 -34.43 16.31
N ARG A 160 -12.44 -34.93 16.65
CA ARG A 160 -12.03 -35.32 18.01
C ARG A 160 -11.96 -34.13 18.95
N ALA A 161 -11.40 -33.01 18.49
CA ALA A 161 -11.34 -31.78 19.26
C ALA A 161 -11.32 -30.54 18.35
N ILE A 162 -11.77 -29.41 18.90
CA ILE A 162 -11.52 -28.08 18.33
C ILE A 162 -10.45 -27.45 19.22
N VAL A 163 -9.26 -27.26 18.66
CA VAL A 163 -8.09 -26.70 19.34
C VAL A 163 -8.22 -25.19 19.46
N GLU A 164 -8.74 -24.53 18.42
CA GLU A 164 -8.94 -23.09 18.35
C GLU A 164 -10.16 -22.78 17.48
N GLU A 165 -10.89 -21.70 17.78
CA GLU A 165 -12.04 -21.24 16.99
C GLU A 165 -12.04 -19.70 16.90
N LYS A 166 -11.96 -19.17 15.69
CA LYS A 166 -12.02 -17.73 15.38
C LYS A 166 -13.30 -17.44 14.57
N HIS A 167 -14.10 -16.49 15.05
CA HIS A 167 -15.32 -16.04 14.35
C HIS A 167 -15.06 -14.74 13.58
N TYR A 168 -15.60 -14.67 12.37
CA TYR A 168 -15.57 -13.51 11.47
C TYR A 168 -17.02 -13.19 11.06
N THR A 169 -17.25 -12.02 10.47
CA THR A 169 -18.60 -11.49 10.17
C THR A 169 -19.51 -12.49 9.45
N ASN A 170 -18.97 -13.22 8.46
CA ASN A 170 -19.71 -14.17 7.63
C ASN A 170 -19.10 -15.59 7.62
N SER A 171 -18.12 -15.88 8.50
CA SER A 171 -17.42 -17.17 8.49
C SER A 171 -16.85 -17.53 9.85
N THR A 172 -16.48 -18.80 10.03
CA THR A 172 -15.81 -19.29 11.24
C THR A 172 -14.67 -20.22 10.82
N MET A 173 -13.49 -19.99 11.38
CA MET A 173 -12.29 -20.81 11.20
C MET A 173 -12.05 -21.63 12.47
N ARG A 174 -11.96 -22.96 12.33
CA ARG A 174 -11.68 -23.88 13.43
C ARG A 174 -10.37 -24.61 13.17
N CYS A 175 -9.42 -24.54 14.10
CA CYS A 175 -8.34 -25.54 14.15
C CYS A 175 -8.94 -26.81 14.75
N ILE A 176 -8.98 -27.88 13.96
CA ILE A 176 -9.59 -29.15 14.34
C ILE A 176 -8.56 -30.25 14.43
N ASP A 177 -8.82 -31.20 15.30
CA ASP A 177 -8.10 -32.46 15.45
C ASP A 177 -9.05 -33.58 15.02
N LEU A 178 -8.71 -34.29 13.95
CA LEU A 178 -9.54 -35.33 13.32
C LEU A 178 -9.23 -36.70 13.96
N TRP A 179 -10.22 -37.58 14.07
CA TRP A 179 -9.96 -38.97 14.46
C TRP A 179 -9.08 -39.68 13.40
N PRO A 180 -7.94 -40.29 13.76
CA PRO A 180 -7.01 -40.88 12.78
C PRO A 180 -7.65 -41.95 11.89
N GLU A 181 -8.63 -42.70 12.40
CA GLU A 181 -9.36 -43.74 11.66
C GLU A 181 -10.16 -43.19 10.47
N TYR A 182 -10.58 -41.92 10.57
CA TYR A 182 -11.38 -41.20 9.58
C TYR A 182 -10.53 -40.25 8.72
N ASN A 183 -9.23 -40.10 9.02
CA ASN A 183 -8.29 -39.37 8.20
C ASN A 183 -7.84 -40.23 7.01
N GLY A 184 -8.51 -40.07 5.87
CA GLY A 184 -8.07 -40.58 4.57
C GLY A 184 -7.42 -39.51 3.69
N LEU A 185 -7.04 -38.37 4.28
CA LEU A 185 -6.29 -37.32 3.59
C LEU A 185 -4.81 -37.71 3.55
N ASN A 186 -4.13 -37.34 2.47
CA ASN A 186 -2.71 -37.59 2.27
C ASN A 186 -1.86 -36.55 3.05
N SER A 187 -1.96 -36.61 4.38
CA SER A 187 -1.28 -35.71 5.33
C SER A 187 -0.61 -36.52 6.44
N GLU A 188 0.55 -36.06 6.90
CA GLU A 188 1.27 -36.67 8.03
C GLU A 188 0.64 -36.33 9.40
N THR A 189 -0.36 -35.45 9.43
CA THR A 189 -1.01 -34.99 10.66
C THR A 189 -2.53 -35.21 10.63
N ASN A 190 -3.16 -35.10 11.80
CA ASN A 190 -4.62 -35.07 11.95
C ASN A 190 -5.14 -33.66 12.27
N ILE A 191 -4.29 -32.63 12.16
CA ILE A 191 -4.64 -31.25 12.54
C ILE A 191 -4.88 -30.43 11.27
N PHE A 192 -6.08 -29.86 11.14
CA PHE A 192 -6.51 -29.14 9.95
C PHE A 192 -7.14 -27.80 10.31
N ALA A 193 -7.10 -26.85 9.38
CA ALA A 193 -7.90 -25.63 9.45
C ALA A 193 -9.22 -25.86 8.69
N LEU A 194 -10.33 -25.78 9.42
CA LEU A 194 -11.68 -25.95 8.87
C LEU A 194 -12.39 -24.60 8.80
N LYS A 195 -12.52 -24.07 7.58
CA LYS A 195 -13.31 -22.86 7.32
C LYS A 195 -14.78 -23.24 7.09
N THR A 196 -15.69 -22.42 7.63
CA THR A 196 -17.14 -22.58 7.47
C THR A 196 -17.82 -21.26 7.17
N SER A 197 -18.77 -21.27 6.23
CA SER A 197 -19.54 -20.11 5.74
C SER A 197 -20.86 -20.59 5.12
N ASP A 198 -21.78 -19.68 4.86
CA ASP A 198 -23.03 -19.95 4.12
C ASP A 198 -22.81 -19.92 2.59
N ASP A 199 -21.74 -19.27 2.11
CA ASP A 199 -21.28 -19.28 0.71
C ASP A 199 -19.74 -19.20 0.67
N MET A 200 -19.10 -20.12 -0.05
CA MET A 200 -17.66 -20.15 -0.38
C MET A 200 -17.41 -20.43 -1.87
N THR A 201 -18.42 -20.22 -2.73
CA THR A 201 -18.37 -20.54 -4.18
C THR A 201 -17.10 -20.00 -4.85
N ASN A 202 -16.75 -18.73 -4.59
CA ASN A 202 -15.56 -18.10 -5.17
C ASN A 202 -14.25 -18.66 -4.60
N GLU A 203 -14.19 -18.95 -3.30
CA GLU A 203 -12.98 -19.45 -2.64
C GLU A 203 -12.66 -20.89 -3.04
N ILE A 204 -13.67 -21.76 -3.02
CA ILE A 204 -13.55 -23.15 -3.50
C ILE A 204 -13.08 -23.14 -4.96
N LYS A 205 -13.68 -22.29 -5.81
CA LYS A 205 -13.27 -22.13 -7.22
C LYS A 205 -11.82 -21.63 -7.37
N CYS A 206 -11.34 -20.74 -6.50
CA CYS A 206 -9.93 -20.33 -6.50
C CYS A 206 -9.01 -21.51 -6.19
N TYR A 207 -9.29 -22.28 -5.13
CA TYR A 207 -8.50 -23.45 -4.79
C TYR A 207 -8.56 -24.53 -5.88
N GLN A 208 -9.72 -24.79 -6.49
CA GLN A 208 -9.83 -25.70 -7.65
C GLN A 208 -8.84 -25.34 -8.77
N ILE A 209 -8.67 -24.05 -9.06
CA ILE A 209 -7.80 -23.57 -10.13
C ILE A 209 -6.32 -23.55 -9.71
N LEU A 210 -6.02 -23.19 -8.46
CA LEU A 210 -4.64 -23.02 -7.98
C LEU A 210 -3.99 -24.32 -7.51
N MET A 211 -4.74 -25.24 -6.89
CA MET A 211 -4.22 -26.54 -6.43
C MET A 211 -3.71 -27.44 -7.57
N GLY A 212 -4.19 -27.24 -8.79
CA GLY A 212 -3.69 -27.94 -9.98
C GLY A 212 -2.30 -27.50 -10.45
N GLN A 213 -1.58 -26.64 -9.71
CA GLN A 213 -0.43 -25.91 -10.22
C GLN A 213 0.81 -26.03 -9.33
N ALA A 214 1.60 -27.08 -9.59
CA ALA A 214 2.80 -27.41 -8.82
C ALA A 214 3.77 -26.22 -8.57
N ALA A 215 3.89 -25.30 -9.52
CA ALA A 215 4.81 -24.16 -9.42
C ALA A 215 4.45 -23.09 -8.36
N ILE A 216 3.28 -23.17 -7.73
CA ILE A 216 2.84 -22.19 -6.70
C ILE A 216 2.42 -22.82 -5.36
N LEU A 217 2.46 -24.15 -5.23
CA LEU A 217 1.98 -24.85 -4.02
C LEU A 217 2.77 -24.47 -2.76
N ASP A 218 4.07 -24.20 -2.89
CA ASP A 218 4.90 -23.69 -1.79
C ASP A 218 4.37 -22.37 -1.21
N ASN A 219 3.69 -21.56 -2.02
CA ASN A 219 3.13 -20.25 -1.66
C ASN A 219 1.60 -20.26 -1.46
N LEU A 220 0.98 -21.44 -1.45
CA LEU A 220 -0.44 -21.64 -1.21
C LEU A 220 -0.65 -22.55 0.02
N VAL A 221 -1.82 -22.47 0.64
CA VAL A 221 -2.24 -23.45 1.65
C VAL A 221 -2.89 -24.62 0.94
N THR A 222 -2.50 -25.86 1.29
CA THR A 222 -3.11 -27.05 0.69
C THR A 222 -4.59 -27.09 1.05
N ALA A 223 -5.46 -27.13 0.05
CA ALA A 223 -6.88 -27.39 0.24
C ALA A 223 -7.15 -28.87 -0.06
N TYR A 224 -7.57 -29.62 0.96
CA TYR A 224 -7.77 -31.07 0.87
C TYR A 224 -9.13 -31.44 0.27
N GLY A 225 -10.16 -30.62 0.53
CA GLY A 225 -11.49 -30.81 -0.03
C GLY A 225 -12.50 -29.78 0.47
N SER A 226 -13.67 -29.78 -0.17
CA SER A 226 -14.81 -28.94 0.22
C SER A 226 -16.09 -29.75 0.25
N TYR A 227 -16.98 -29.43 1.18
CA TYR A 227 -18.23 -30.17 1.37
C TYR A 227 -19.36 -29.30 1.93
N SER A 228 -20.59 -29.74 1.67
CA SER A 228 -21.82 -29.12 2.17
C SER A 228 -22.51 -30.02 3.18
N HIS A 229 -22.81 -29.51 4.38
CA HIS A 229 -23.47 -30.27 5.46
C HIS A 229 -24.33 -29.35 6.34
N MET A 230 -25.57 -29.75 6.68
CA MET A 230 -26.51 -28.94 7.47
C MET A 230 -26.69 -27.51 6.92
N LYS A 231 -26.78 -27.37 5.59
CA LYS A 231 -26.88 -26.09 4.86
C LYS A 231 -25.70 -25.11 5.03
N ARG A 232 -24.54 -25.58 5.50
CA ARG A 232 -23.29 -24.82 5.53
C ARG A 232 -22.26 -25.42 4.60
N GLU A 233 -21.41 -24.58 4.05
CA GLU A 233 -20.25 -24.99 3.28
C GLU A 233 -19.02 -25.06 4.17
N TYR A 234 -18.15 -26.03 3.89
CA TYR A 234 -16.94 -26.35 4.63
C TYR A 234 -15.77 -26.47 3.66
N LEU A 235 -14.60 -25.97 4.07
CA LEU A 235 -13.36 -26.04 3.31
C LEU A 235 -12.25 -26.51 4.25
N VAL A 236 -11.62 -27.63 3.91
CA VAL A 236 -10.54 -28.23 4.69
C VAL A 236 -9.20 -27.77 4.12
N LEU A 237 -8.42 -27.12 4.96
CA LEU A 237 -7.11 -26.56 4.65
C LEU A 237 -6.03 -27.17 5.56
N ASP A 238 -4.79 -27.17 5.10
CA ASP A 238 -3.61 -27.36 5.97
C ASP A 238 -3.67 -26.39 7.16
N TYR A 239 -3.39 -26.90 8.35
CA TYR A 239 -3.15 -26.04 9.51
C TYR A 239 -1.75 -25.45 9.44
N ILE A 240 -1.65 -24.11 9.49
CA ILE A 240 -0.37 -23.39 9.51
C ILE A 240 -0.07 -22.90 10.93
N ASP A 241 1.04 -23.40 11.47
CA ASP A 241 1.48 -23.22 12.86
C ASP A 241 2.21 -21.90 13.14
N GLY A 242 2.74 -21.24 12.11
CA GLY A 242 3.54 -20.02 12.27
C GLY A 242 2.72 -18.76 12.55
N GLY A 243 1.47 -18.71 12.11
CA GLY A 243 0.62 -17.52 12.18
C GLY A 243 0.72 -16.64 10.93
N THR A 244 0.22 -15.41 11.05
CA THR A 244 0.14 -14.39 9.99
C THR A 244 1.30 -13.40 10.03
N LEU A 245 1.57 -12.71 8.93
CA LEU A 245 2.58 -11.64 8.87
C LEU A 245 2.21 -10.45 9.77
N GLU A 246 0.91 -10.21 10.00
CA GLU A 246 0.45 -9.21 10.99
C GLU A 246 0.80 -9.65 12.43
N GLU A 247 0.61 -10.92 12.78
CA GLU A 247 1.04 -11.47 14.07
C GLU A 247 2.58 -11.50 14.19
N LEU A 248 3.32 -11.64 13.08
CA LEU A 248 4.78 -11.55 13.09
C LEU A 248 5.30 -10.12 13.36
N PHE A 249 4.51 -9.08 13.04
CA PHE A 249 4.91 -7.68 13.25
C PHE A 249 5.00 -7.24 14.72
N VAL A 250 4.46 -8.00 15.67
CA VAL A 250 4.69 -7.74 17.11
C VAL A 250 5.97 -8.38 17.64
N GLU A 251 6.57 -9.30 16.89
CA GLU A 251 7.83 -9.97 17.23
C GLU A 251 9.05 -9.16 16.77
N ALA A 252 10.23 -9.54 17.26
CA ALA A 252 11.49 -8.95 16.82
C ALA A 252 11.79 -9.30 15.35
N PRO A 253 12.26 -8.34 14.53
CA PRO A 253 12.54 -8.56 13.12
C PRO A 253 13.71 -9.53 12.86
N PRO A 254 13.76 -10.18 11.68
CA PRO A 254 14.89 -11.01 11.27
C PRO A 254 16.21 -10.24 11.33
N GLN A 255 17.29 -10.93 11.69
CA GLN A 255 18.63 -10.35 11.61
C GLN A 255 19.01 -10.09 10.15
N PRO A 256 19.83 -9.06 9.83
CA PRO A 256 20.22 -8.74 8.45
C PRO A 256 20.79 -9.91 7.65
N THR A 257 21.46 -10.85 8.31
CA THR A 257 21.97 -12.11 7.73
C THR A 257 20.88 -13.00 7.13
N GLN A 258 19.65 -12.92 7.63
CA GLN A 258 18.50 -13.72 7.19
C GLN A 258 17.63 -13.02 6.15
N TRP A 259 17.81 -11.71 5.95
CA TRP A 259 16.93 -10.89 5.10
C TRP A 259 16.79 -11.42 3.67
N LEU A 260 17.84 -11.96 3.06
CA LEU A 260 17.74 -12.51 1.70
C LEU A 260 16.73 -13.67 1.61
N GLN A 261 16.74 -14.60 2.57
CA GLN A 261 15.83 -15.74 2.57
C GLN A 261 14.43 -15.30 2.95
N PHE A 262 14.30 -14.44 3.96
CA PHE A 262 13.03 -13.81 4.36
C PHE A 262 12.35 -13.09 3.17
N TRP A 263 13.04 -12.18 2.48
CA TRP A 263 12.46 -11.41 1.38
C TRP A 263 12.17 -12.27 0.13
N LYS A 264 13.01 -13.27 -0.19
CA LYS A 264 12.70 -14.25 -1.25
C LYS A 264 11.42 -15.03 -0.94
N SER A 265 11.29 -15.48 0.30
CA SER A 265 10.13 -16.22 0.76
C SER A 265 8.86 -15.38 0.69
N LEU A 266 8.91 -14.14 1.20
CA LEU A 266 7.78 -13.20 1.16
C LEU A 266 7.39 -12.83 -0.27
N ALA A 267 8.36 -12.62 -1.17
CA ALA A 267 8.09 -12.42 -2.59
C ALA A 267 7.37 -13.62 -3.24
N GLY A 268 7.56 -14.83 -2.70
CA GLY A 268 6.82 -16.03 -3.10
C GLY A 268 5.30 -15.90 -2.92
N ALA A 269 4.83 -15.18 -1.89
CA ALA A 269 3.40 -14.93 -1.68
C ALA A 269 2.75 -14.09 -2.82
N PHE A 270 3.54 -13.49 -3.71
CA PHE A 270 3.04 -12.86 -4.95
C PHE A 270 2.73 -13.87 -6.06
N ASN A 271 3.26 -15.10 -6.02
CA ASN A 271 3.07 -16.10 -7.07
C ASN A 271 1.60 -16.52 -7.27
N PRO A 272 0.79 -16.76 -6.21
CA PRO A 272 -0.65 -17.00 -6.37
C PRO A 272 -1.39 -15.81 -6.98
N LEU A 273 -1.06 -14.57 -6.59
CA LEU A 273 -1.65 -13.33 -7.16
C LEU A 273 -1.39 -13.22 -8.66
N LYS A 274 -0.10 -13.23 -9.05
CA LYS A 274 0.34 -13.27 -10.45
C LYS A 274 -0.38 -14.34 -11.25
N ARG A 275 -0.74 -15.47 -10.61
CA ARG A 275 -1.47 -16.53 -11.29
C ARG A 275 -2.96 -16.23 -11.44
N ILE A 276 -3.69 -15.82 -10.40
CA ILE A 276 -5.12 -15.49 -10.51
C ILE A 276 -5.40 -14.31 -11.46
N HIS A 277 -4.46 -13.37 -11.60
CA HIS A 277 -4.58 -12.23 -12.51
C HIS A 277 -4.55 -12.61 -14.00
N SER A 278 -4.04 -13.80 -14.34
CA SER A 278 -3.88 -14.27 -15.73
C SER A 278 -3.95 -15.81 -15.76
N LEU A 279 -5.16 -16.34 -15.62
CA LEU A 279 -5.46 -17.76 -15.65
C LEU A 279 -5.92 -18.18 -17.03
N GLU A 280 -5.28 -19.18 -17.62
CA GLU A 280 -5.86 -19.95 -18.72
C GLU A 280 -6.49 -21.21 -18.14
N HIS A 281 -7.80 -21.37 -18.29
CA HIS A 281 -8.55 -22.53 -17.81
C HIS A 281 -9.56 -22.97 -18.88
N ASN A 282 -9.50 -24.23 -19.29
CA ASN A 282 -10.33 -24.80 -20.37
C ASN A 282 -10.30 -23.96 -21.68
N GLY A 283 -9.15 -23.36 -22.02
CA GLY A 283 -8.98 -22.51 -23.21
C GLY A 283 -9.59 -21.11 -23.10
N GLN A 284 -10.07 -20.70 -21.92
CA GLN A 284 -10.54 -19.33 -21.65
C GLN A 284 -9.56 -18.61 -20.73
N LEU A 285 -9.30 -17.34 -21.04
CA LEU A 285 -8.56 -16.44 -20.16
C LEU A 285 -9.53 -15.92 -19.08
N LEU A 286 -9.35 -16.41 -17.86
CA LEU A 286 -10.00 -15.89 -16.66
C LEU A 286 -9.09 -14.84 -16.02
N HIS A 287 -9.64 -13.64 -15.81
CA HIS A 287 -9.02 -12.64 -14.95
C HIS A 287 -9.75 -12.68 -13.59
N ALA A 288 -8.98 -12.68 -12.51
CA ALA A 288 -9.51 -12.59 -11.16
C ALA A 288 -8.67 -11.65 -10.29
N THR A 289 -9.32 -11.08 -9.27
CA THR A 289 -8.72 -10.13 -8.32
C THR A 289 -9.00 -10.61 -6.89
N HIS A 290 -7.99 -10.64 -6.02
CA HIS A 290 -8.12 -11.10 -4.64
C HIS A 290 -8.84 -10.08 -3.75
N GLN A 291 -8.65 -8.78 -4.03
CA GLN A 291 -9.26 -7.62 -3.37
C GLN A 291 -8.95 -7.44 -1.87
N ASP A 292 -8.19 -8.34 -1.24
CA ASP A 292 -7.95 -8.33 0.21
C ASP A 292 -6.54 -8.83 0.58
N VAL A 293 -5.55 -8.35 -0.18
CA VAL A 293 -4.13 -8.63 0.09
C VAL A 293 -3.65 -7.71 1.22
N LYS A 294 -3.34 -8.30 2.39
CA LYS A 294 -2.89 -7.61 3.60
C LYS A 294 -2.02 -8.55 4.46
N PRO A 295 -1.25 -8.06 5.45
CA PRO A 295 -0.38 -8.90 6.27
C PRO A 295 -1.14 -10.01 7.03
N ALA A 296 -2.37 -9.74 7.46
CA ALA A 296 -3.24 -10.74 8.10
C ALA A 296 -3.65 -11.89 7.16
N ASN A 297 -3.57 -11.69 5.84
CA ASN A 297 -3.91 -12.70 4.81
C ASN A 297 -2.65 -13.35 4.19
N ILE A 298 -1.48 -13.21 4.82
CA ILE A 298 -0.24 -13.90 4.45
C ILE A 298 0.24 -14.66 5.68
N MET A 299 0.19 -15.99 5.64
CA MET A 299 0.70 -16.86 6.71
C MET A 299 2.12 -17.35 6.42
N PHE A 300 2.80 -17.92 7.41
CA PHE A 300 4.11 -18.53 7.22
C PHE A 300 4.26 -19.88 7.94
N SER A 301 5.03 -20.79 7.35
CA SER A 301 5.31 -22.12 7.90
C SER A 301 6.72 -22.59 7.51
N PRO A 302 7.44 -23.37 8.35
CA PRO A 302 7.11 -23.70 9.74
C PRO A 302 7.16 -22.45 10.63
N LYS A 303 6.62 -22.56 11.84
CA LYS A 303 6.72 -21.50 12.86
C LYS A 303 8.18 -21.05 13.05
N TYR A 304 8.37 -19.74 13.08
CA TYR A 304 9.69 -19.15 13.26
C TYR A 304 10.27 -19.52 14.63
N ASN A 305 11.50 -20.06 14.60
CA ASN A 305 12.21 -20.57 15.77
C ASN A 305 13.61 -19.94 15.92
N GLY A 306 13.84 -18.78 15.31
CA GLY A 306 15.14 -18.13 15.20
C GLY A 306 15.81 -18.28 13.83
N ASP A 307 15.29 -19.13 12.92
CA ASP A 307 15.78 -19.25 11.55
C ASP A 307 14.68 -19.14 10.47
N PHE A 308 14.83 -18.17 9.57
CA PHE A 308 13.97 -17.98 8.39
C PHE A 308 14.43 -18.76 7.15
N SER A 309 15.53 -19.50 7.20
CA SER A 309 16.09 -20.22 6.03
C SER A 309 15.14 -21.25 5.40
N LYS A 310 14.17 -21.75 6.19
CA LYS A 310 13.15 -22.75 5.80
C LYS A 310 11.72 -22.20 5.79
N THR A 311 11.50 -20.97 6.22
CA THR A 311 10.16 -20.37 6.33
C THR A 311 9.63 -20.01 4.95
N LEU A 312 8.43 -20.48 4.61
CA LEU A 312 7.68 -20.18 3.40
C LEU A 312 6.47 -19.31 3.73
N PHE A 313 6.34 -18.16 3.06
CA PHE A 313 5.12 -17.34 3.11
C PHE A 313 4.08 -17.85 2.11
N LYS A 314 2.83 -17.96 2.58
CA LYS A 314 1.67 -18.51 1.87
C LYS A 314 0.50 -17.52 1.91
N LEU A 315 -0.12 -17.28 0.76
CA LEU A 315 -1.31 -16.42 0.66
C LEU A 315 -2.57 -17.20 1.08
N ILE A 316 -3.46 -16.56 1.85
CA ILE A 316 -4.72 -17.14 2.35
C ILE A 316 -5.94 -16.24 2.05
N ASP A 317 -7.13 -16.81 2.31
CA ASP A 317 -8.43 -16.14 2.30
C ASP A 317 -8.89 -15.60 0.94
N PHE A 318 -9.14 -16.53 0.01
CA PHE A 318 -9.64 -16.22 -1.33
C PHE A 318 -11.16 -15.94 -1.36
N ALA A 319 -11.85 -15.82 -0.23
CA ALA A 319 -13.29 -15.51 -0.15
C ALA A 319 -13.65 -14.17 -0.81
N SER A 320 -12.71 -13.22 -0.78
CA SER A 320 -12.84 -11.91 -1.43
C SER A 320 -12.64 -11.92 -2.95
N THR A 321 -12.23 -13.05 -3.53
CA THR A 321 -11.83 -13.11 -4.94
C THR A 321 -13.01 -12.90 -5.89
N GLU A 322 -12.87 -11.97 -6.83
CA GLU A 322 -13.84 -11.74 -7.89
C GLU A 322 -13.25 -12.15 -9.24
N PHE A 323 -14.03 -12.92 -10.01
CA PHE A 323 -13.71 -13.34 -11.37
C PHE A 323 -14.39 -12.42 -12.38
N GLU A 324 -13.62 -11.74 -13.21
CA GLU A 324 -14.14 -11.01 -14.35
C GLU A 324 -14.69 -12.01 -15.38
N LYS A 325 -16.02 -12.08 -15.52
CA LYS A 325 -16.65 -12.60 -16.73
C LYS A 325 -16.59 -11.50 -17.78
N GLY A 326 -16.28 -11.83 -19.03
CA GLY A 326 -15.93 -10.87 -20.11
C GLY A 326 -17.03 -9.93 -20.63
N VAL A 327 -18.02 -9.57 -19.80
CA VAL A 327 -19.00 -8.50 -20.05
C VAL A 327 -19.27 -7.81 -18.71
N TYR A 328 -19.35 -6.47 -18.73
CA TYR A 328 -19.68 -5.60 -17.59
C TYR A 328 -20.70 -6.23 -16.63
N VAL A 329 -20.32 -6.34 -15.34
CA VAL A 329 -21.23 -6.80 -14.28
C VAL A 329 -21.81 -5.59 -13.57
N GLU A 330 -23.14 -5.50 -13.55
CA GLU A 330 -23.88 -4.42 -12.88
C GLU A 330 -23.72 -4.47 -11.35
N ASN A 331 -23.78 -3.28 -10.75
CA ASN A 331 -24.18 -2.98 -9.36
C ASN A 331 -23.85 -4.03 -8.29
N LYS A 332 -22.67 -3.92 -7.67
CA LYS A 332 -22.36 -4.57 -6.39
C LYS A 332 -21.93 -3.56 -5.33
N LYS A 333 -22.34 -3.84 -4.09
CA LYS A 333 -22.20 -2.96 -2.94
C LYS A 333 -20.73 -2.63 -2.63
N VAL A 334 -20.47 -1.38 -2.28
CA VAL A 334 -19.23 -0.95 -1.62
C VAL A 334 -18.98 -1.80 -0.37
N ARG A 335 -17.75 -2.31 -0.22
CA ARG A 335 -17.28 -2.88 1.02
C ARG A 335 -16.94 -1.76 1.99
N THR A 336 -17.77 -1.56 3.00
CA THR A 336 -17.52 -0.68 4.14
C THR A 336 -16.72 -1.42 5.23
N GLY A 337 -15.74 -0.74 5.84
CA GLY A 337 -15.02 -1.28 7.01
C GLY A 337 -13.48 -1.13 6.97
N GLU A 338 -12.84 -1.65 8.03
CA GLU A 338 -11.40 -1.52 8.33
C GLU A 338 -10.45 -2.12 7.26
N THR A 339 -10.98 -2.99 6.39
CA THR A 339 -10.26 -3.67 5.30
C THR A 339 -9.63 -2.69 4.28
N GLN A 340 -10.07 -1.44 4.25
CA GLN A 340 -9.68 -0.45 3.25
C GLN A 340 -8.25 0.10 3.40
N MET A 341 -7.51 -0.19 4.48
CA MET A 341 -6.16 0.33 4.70
C MET A 341 -5.18 0.01 3.55
N PHE A 342 -5.26 -1.20 2.98
CA PHE A 342 -4.36 -1.66 1.92
C PHE A 342 -4.90 -1.40 0.51
N SER A 343 -6.13 -0.87 0.38
CA SER A 343 -6.78 -0.62 -0.90
C SER A 343 -6.02 0.38 -1.79
N ALA A 344 -6.22 0.23 -3.10
CA ALA A 344 -5.67 1.12 -4.12
C ALA A 344 -6.54 2.40 -4.28
N PRO A 345 -5.95 3.54 -4.69
CA PRO A 345 -6.68 4.80 -4.78
C PRO A 345 -7.84 4.76 -5.79
N GLU A 346 -7.74 3.96 -6.86
CA GLU A 346 -8.82 3.83 -7.84
C GLU A 346 -10.10 3.15 -7.30
N ILE A 347 -10.01 2.33 -6.23
CA ILE A 347 -11.18 1.75 -5.56
C ILE A 347 -11.63 2.57 -4.34
N CYS A 348 -11.04 3.75 -4.12
CA CYS A 348 -11.36 4.63 -3.01
C CYS A 348 -12.65 5.43 -3.27
N ARG A 349 -13.78 4.97 -2.70
CA ARG A 349 -15.09 5.60 -2.90
C ARG A 349 -15.44 6.58 -1.76
N THR A 350 -14.90 7.79 -1.80
CA THR A 350 -15.24 8.88 -0.86
C THR A 350 -16.58 9.54 -1.18
N ASP A 351 -16.91 9.70 -2.47
CA ASP A 351 -18.16 10.33 -2.92
C ASP A 351 -19.37 9.37 -2.77
N PRO A 352 -20.41 9.73 -1.99
CA PRO A 352 -21.63 8.93 -1.83
C PRO A 352 -22.38 8.61 -3.12
N VAL A 353 -22.24 9.42 -4.17
CA VAL A 353 -22.87 9.20 -5.48
C VAL A 353 -22.14 8.09 -6.24
N LEU A 354 -20.80 8.12 -6.23
CA LEU A 354 -19.95 7.09 -6.86
C LEU A 354 -19.94 5.76 -6.08
N GLN A 355 -20.50 5.72 -4.87
CA GLN A 355 -20.67 4.47 -4.13
C GLN A 355 -21.56 3.46 -4.86
N THR A 356 -22.54 3.89 -5.67
CA THR A 356 -23.42 2.97 -6.40
C THR A 356 -22.93 2.54 -7.77
N ASP A 357 -21.93 3.19 -8.35
CA ASP A 357 -21.57 2.97 -9.76
C ASP A 357 -20.82 1.64 -10.01
N PRO A 358 -21.12 0.93 -11.12
CA PRO A 358 -20.32 -0.20 -11.58
C PRO A 358 -18.94 0.27 -12.03
N MET A 359 -17.88 -0.34 -11.49
CA MET A 359 -16.50 -0.05 -11.90
C MET A 359 -15.79 -1.34 -12.28
N SER A 360 -15.06 -1.34 -13.40
CA SER A 360 -14.13 -2.42 -13.73
C SER A 360 -12.91 -2.33 -12.81
N VAL A 361 -12.79 -3.30 -11.90
CA VAL A 361 -11.70 -3.40 -10.92
C VAL A 361 -10.60 -4.29 -11.48
N GLY A 362 -9.69 -3.71 -12.26
CA GLY A 362 -8.55 -4.46 -12.81
C GLY A 362 -7.57 -4.94 -11.74
N TRP A 363 -6.99 -6.12 -11.95
CA TRP A 363 -6.05 -6.85 -11.06
C TRP A 363 -4.86 -6.06 -10.51
N LYS A 364 -4.52 -4.92 -11.12
CA LYS A 364 -3.51 -4.00 -10.61
C LYS A 364 -3.80 -3.51 -9.18
N ILE A 365 -5.04 -3.61 -8.67
CA ILE A 365 -5.33 -3.29 -7.26
C ILE A 365 -4.56 -4.18 -6.28
N ASP A 366 -4.43 -5.48 -6.56
CA ASP A 366 -3.71 -6.42 -5.70
C ASP A 366 -2.20 -6.16 -5.77
N THR A 367 -1.70 -5.68 -6.92
CA THR A 367 -0.33 -5.18 -7.06
C THR A 367 -0.08 -4.00 -6.12
N TRP A 368 -1.02 -3.06 -5.96
CA TRP A 368 -0.88 -1.95 -5.00
C TRP A 368 -0.87 -2.47 -3.56
N SER A 369 -1.84 -3.31 -3.21
CA SER A 369 -2.00 -3.87 -1.87
C SER A 369 -0.76 -4.68 -1.43
N PHE A 370 -0.18 -5.48 -2.32
CA PHE A 370 1.11 -6.15 -2.05
C PHE A 370 2.27 -5.14 -1.92
N GLY A 371 2.28 -4.06 -2.70
CA GLY A 371 3.24 -2.96 -2.55
C GLY A 371 3.20 -2.30 -1.16
N ALA A 372 2.00 -2.18 -0.59
CA ALA A 372 1.78 -1.72 0.78
C ALA A 372 2.25 -2.74 1.84
N VAL A 373 2.02 -4.05 1.65
CA VAL A 373 2.60 -5.11 2.50
C VAL A 373 4.14 -5.03 2.53
N LEU A 374 4.79 -4.85 1.37
CA LEU A 374 6.24 -4.66 1.30
C LEU A 374 6.70 -3.41 2.06
N SER A 375 5.92 -2.32 2.01
CA SER A 375 6.21 -1.07 2.72
C SER A 375 6.22 -1.27 4.24
N GLU A 376 5.18 -1.88 4.82
CA GLU A 376 5.15 -2.13 6.28
C GLU A 376 6.23 -3.12 6.72
N THR A 377 6.39 -4.21 5.98
CA THR A 377 7.41 -5.23 6.28
C THR A 377 8.81 -4.64 6.26
N LEU A 378 9.09 -3.72 5.34
CA LEU A 378 10.37 -3.01 5.27
C LEU A 378 10.63 -2.17 6.52
N VAL A 379 9.61 -1.44 6.98
CA VAL A 379 9.71 -0.59 8.16
C VAL A 379 9.88 -1.44 9.42
N TRP A 380 9.15 -2.55 9.56
CA TRP A 380 9.36 -3.51 10.64
C TRP A 380 10.76 -4.12 10.63
N CYS A 381 11.24 -4.61 9.47
CA CYS A 381 12.60 -5.16 9.32
C CYS A 381 13.71 -4.16 9.70
N THR A 382 13.52 -2.87 9.42
CA THR A 382 14.56 -1.83 9.62
C THR A 382 14.41 -1.03 10.91
N ARG A 383 13.23 -1.03 11.54
CA ARG A 383 12.90 -0.15 12.68
C ARG A 383 12.11 -0.82 13.81
N GLY A 384 11.82 -2.12 13.70
CA GLY A 384 11.08 -2.90 14.71
C GLY A 384 9.58 -2.57 14.81
N PRO A 385 8.87 -3.24 15.74
CA PRO A 385 7.45 -3.03 15.98
C PRO A 385 7.09 -1.57 16.27
N GLU A 386 7.89 -0.86 17.08
CA GLU A 386 7.67 0.55 17.43
C GLU A 386 7.81 1.47 16.21
N GLY A 387 8.75 1.16 15.31
CA GLY A 387 8.92 1.86 14.05
C GLY A 387 7.71 1.71 13.13
N LEU A 388 7.14 0.50 13.06
CA LEU A 388 5.91 0.23 12.31
C LEU A 388 4.69 0.91 12.96
N THR A 389 4.56 0.87 14.29
CA THR A 389 3.50 1.59 15.02
C THR A 389 3.54 3.09 14.72
N ARG A 390 4.72 3.72 14.82
CA ARG A 390 4.93 5.13 14.45
C ARG A 390 4.58 5.40 12.99
N TYR A 391 4.91 4.48 12.08
CA TYR A 391 4.57 4.62 10.67
C TYR A 391 3.06 4.63 10.44
N ARG A 392 2.32 3.68 11.02
CA ARG A 392 0.85 3.64 10.97
C ARG A 392 0.23 4.92 11.57
N GLN A 393 0.75 5.41 12.69
CA GLN A 393 0.33 6.69 13.31
C GLN A 393 0.60 7.92 12.43
N ASN A 394 1.75 7.97 11.75
CA ASN A 394 2.09 9.07 10.82
C ASN A 394 1.10 9.13 9.64
N ARG A 395 0.76 7.97 9.05
CA ARG A 395 -0.25 7.87 7.98
C ARG A 395 -1.64 8.33 8.47
N ALA A 396 -2.04 7.89 9.67
CA ALA A 396 -3.28 8.33 10.30
C ALA A 396 -3.33 9.85 10.54
N SER A 397 -2.21 10.43 10.98
CA SER A 397 -2.10 11.87 11.26
C SER A 397 -2.19 12.72 9.99
N GLU A 398 -1.54 12.30 8.90
CA GLU A 398 -1.63 12.96 7.58
C GLU A 398 -3.05 12.93 7.00
N LEU A 399 -3.81 11.87 7.30
CA LEU A 399 -5.20 11.69 6.88
C LEU A 399 -6.24 12.32 7.82
N SER A 400 -5.86 12.77 9.02
CA SER A 400 -6.79 13.28 10.04
C SER A 400 -7.62 14.50 9.60
N HIS A 401 -7.10 15.28 8.65
CA HIS A 401 -7.81 16.43 8.06
C HIS A 401 -8.73 16.06 6.87
N ARG A 402 -8.79 14.79 6.46
CA ARG A 402 -9.62 14.27 5.36
C ARG A 402 -10.77 13.43 5.89
N THR A 403 -11.78 14.11 6.45
CA THR A 403 -12.94 13.48 7.09
C THR A 403 -13.59 12.41 6.22
N GLU A 404 -13.74 12.65 4.92
CA GLU A 404 -14.33 11.71 3.95
C GLU A 404 -13.57 10.37 3.82
N LEU A 405 -12.24 10.38 3.92
CA LEU A 405 -11.45 9.15 3.91
C LEU A 405 -11.59 8.43 5.26
N TYR A 406 -11.55 9.20 6.35
CA TYR A 406 -11.63 8.67 7.70
C TYR A 406 -12.97 7.99 7.98
N THR A 407 -14.09 8.60 7.59
CA THR A 407 -15.44 8.05 7.82
C THR A 407 -15.75 6.79 7.01
N ASN A 408 -15.10 6.59 5.87
CA ASN A 408 -15.38 5.45 4.99
C ASN A 408 -14.55 4.19 5.33
N GLY A 409 -13.43 4.34 6.05
CA GLY A 409 -12.51 3.25 6.42
C GLY A 409 -11.06 3.44 5.94
N TYR A 410 -10.80 4.46 5.11
CA TYR A 410 -9.47 4.78 4.57
C TYR A 410 -8.57 5.57 5.53
N GLY A 411 -9.00 5.87 6.76
CA GLY A 411 -8.33 6.81 7.69
C GLY A 411 -6.88 6.48 8.08
N THR A 412 -6.36 5.32 7.69
CA THR A 412 -4.98 4.88 7.92
C THR A 412 -4.30 4.34 6.65
N CYS A 413 -4.85 4.55 5.44
CA CYS A 413 -4.39 3.89 4.21
C CYS A 413 -3.05 4.44 3.67
N PHE A 414 -2.63 4.02 2.47
CA PHE A 414 -1.36 4.43 1.86
C PHE A 414 -1.48 5.64 0.91
N HIS A 415 -2.70 6.18 0.71
CA HIS A 415 -2.97 7.23 -0.27
C HIS A 415 -3.91 8.33 0.23
N ASN A 416 -3.84 9.50 -0.40
CA ASN A 416 -4.78 10.60 -0.16
C ASN A 416 -6.07 10.53 -1.00
N GLY A 417 -6.34 9.38 -1.63
CA GLY A 417 -7.42 9.15 -2.60
C GLY A 417 -6.97 9.22 -4.06
N ARG A 418 -5.75 9.73 -4.34
CA ARG A 418 -5.20 9.83 -5.70
C ARG A 418 -3.73 9.43 -5.80
N ARG A 419 -2.91 9.83 -4.83
CA ARG A 419 -1.46 9.58 -4.78
C ARG A 419 -1.04 9.01 -3.42
N VAL A 420 0.12 8.35 -3.39
CA VAL A 420 0.76 7.86 -2.16
C VAL A 420 1.02 9.02 -1.18
N LEU A 421 0.89 8.75 0.13
CA LEU A 421 1.11 9.74 1.19
C LEU A 421 2.59 10.14 1.35
N ASP A 422 2.84 11.37 1.82
CA ASP A 422 4.21 11.85 2.07
C ASP A 422 4.87 11.13 3.26
N SER A 423 4.07 10.72 4.26
CA SER A 423 4.50 9.89 5.39
C SER A 423 5.05 8.53 4.97
N VAL A 424 4.56 7.93 3.88
CA VAL A 424 5.09 6.69 3.28
C VAL A 424 6.51 6.92 2.77
N ILE A 425 6.69 7.95 1.94
CA ILE A 425 8.00 8.29 1.35
C ILE A 425 9.01 8.71 2.43
N LYS A 426 8.57 9.51 3.41
CA LYS A 426 9.40 9.90 4.55
C LYS A 426 9.86 8.68 5.36
N MET A 427 8.96 7.74 5.63
CA MET A 427 9.31 6.53 6.38
C MET A 427 10.25 5.60 5.59
N HIS A 428 10.11 5.49 4.27
CA HIS A 428 11.08 4.76 3.44
C HIS A 428 12.48 5.38 3.49
N VAL A 429 12.60 6.71 3.53
CA VAL A 429 13.88 7.40 3.74
C VAL A 429 14.44 7.12 5.14
N GLU A 430 13.60 7.14 6.18
CA GLU A 430 13.98 6.79 7.56
C GLU A 430 14.38 5.30 7.72
N ALA A 431 13.80 4.39 6.93
CA ALA A 431 14.15 2.97 6.87
C ALA A 431 15.50 2.75 6.17
N LEU A 432 15.74 3.43 5.03
CA LEU A 432 17.03 3.40 4.33
C LEU A 432 18.15 3.98 5.20
N ALA A 433 17.89 5.06 5.94
CA ALA A 433 18.84 5.65 6.87
C ALA A 433 19.14 4.78 8.10
N ALA A 434 18.18 3.94 8.54
CA ALA A 434 18.35 3.01 9.65
C ALA A 434 19.03 1.68 9.24
N SER A 435 19.02 1.33 7.95
CA SER A 435 19.74 0.15 7.47
C SER A 435 21.25 0.29 7.68
N ASP A 436 21.89 -0.81 8.11
CA ASP A 436 23.31 -0.89 8.45
C ASP A 436 24.23 -0.42 7.30
N ASP A 437 25.41 0.11 7.65
CA ASP A 437 26.41 0.57 6.68
C ASP A 437 27.03 -0.58 5.85
N HIS A 438 26.76 -1.84 6.21
CA HIS A 438 27.07 -2.98 5.36
C HIS A 438 26.41 -2.85 3.99
N LEU A 439 27.25 -2.72 2.94
CA LEU A 439 26.86 -2.33 1.59
C LEU A 439 25.71 -3.17 1.03
N ASP A 440 25.77 -4.49 1.23
CA ASP A 440 24.76 -5.45 0.77
C ASP A 440 23.37 -5.18 1.36
N THR A 441 23.29 -5.03 2.69
CA THR A 441 22.06 -4.71 3.44
C THR A 441 21.36 -3.47 2.87
N LYS A 442 22.15 -2.42 2.61
CA LYS A 442 21.68 -1.19 1.95
C LYS A 442 21.22 -1.41 0.51
N VAL A 443 21.83 -2.32 -0.26
CA VAL A 443 21.37 -2.66 -1.62
C VAL A 443 20.00 -3.35 -1.60
N LEU A 444 19.76 -4.26 -0.65
CA LEU A 444 18.47 -4.96 -0.52
C LEU A 444 17.33 -4.01 -0.15
N VAL A 445 17.50 -3.22 0.92
CA VAL A 445 16.51 -2.23 1.41
C VAL A 445 16.13 -1.26 0.29
N LYS A 446 17.12 -0.67 -0.37
CA LYS A 446 17.01 0.18 -1.56
C LYS A 446 16.24 -0.46 -2.72
N GLY A 447 16.42 -1.77 -2.93
CA GLY A 447 15.70 -2.53 -3.94
C GLY A 447 14.23 -2.75 -3.60
N ILE A 448 13.93 -3.11 -2.34
CA ILE A 448 12.57 -3.29 -1.84
C ILE A 448 11.80 -1.96 -1.86
N ILE A 449 12.41 -0.86 -1.40
CA ILE A 449 11.90 0.52 -1.51
C ILE A 449 11.48 0.81 -2.96
N ALA A 450 12.43 0.66 -3.90
CA ALA A 450 12.20 0.98 -5.30
C ALA A 450 11.15 0.08 -6.00
N LEU A 451 10.84 -1.10 -5.44
CA LEU A 451 9.78 -1.99 -5.93
C LEU A 451 8.43 -1.65 -5.31
N SER A 452 8.35 -1.54 -3.97
CA SER A 452 7.15 -1.10 -3.24
C SER A 452 6.62 0.21 -3.81
N GLU A 453 7.48 1.21 -4.00
CA GLU A 453 7.08 2.53 -4.52
C GLU A 453 6.78 2.55 -6.02
N LYS A 454 7.10 1.50 -6.78
CA LYS A 454 6.57 1.30 -8.15
C LYS A 454 5.18 0.69 -8.12
N MET A 455 4.91 -0.17 -7.14
CA MET A 455 3.60 -0.78 -6.93
C MET A 455 2.60 0.24 -6.34
N LEU A 456 3.07 1.14 -5.48
CA LEU A 456 2.33 2.29 -4.93
C LEU A 456 2.26 3.50 -5.89
N THR A 457 1.90 3.27 -7.16
CA THR A 457 1.65 4.35 -8.15
C THR A 457 0.23 4.33 -8.70
N GLU A 458 -0.13 5.40 -9.42
CA GLU A 458 -1.31 5.47 -10.31
C GLU A 458 -1.41 4.23 -11.22
N GLN A 459 -2.62 3.70 -11.39
CA GLN A 459 -2.93 2.41 -12.01
C GLN A 459 -2.33 2.24 -13.41
N ALA A 460 -2.37 3.29 -14.24
CA ALA A 460 -1.86 3.27 -15.61
C ALA A 460 -0.36 2.88 -15.68
N ILE A 461 0.46 3.43 -14.78
CA ILE A 461 1.92 3.26 -14.76
C ILE A 461 2.41 2.20 -13.75
N ARG A 462 1.51 1.62 -12.96
CA ARG A 462 1.82 0.54 -12.01
C ARG A 462 2.33 -0.70 -12.78
N PRO A 463 3.40 -1.39 -12.32
CA PRO A 463 4.00 -2.53 -13.02
C PRO A 463 2.99 -3.67 -13.25
N THR A 464 3.25 -4.49 -14.27
CA THR A 464 2.54 -5.77 -14.46
C THR A 464 3.09 -6.85 -13.51
N ASP A 465 2.37 -7.95 -13.35
CA ASP A 465 2.81 -9.07 -12.50
C ASP A 465 4.13 -9.70 -12.98
N LYS A 466 4.36 -9.65 -14.30
CA LYS A 466 5.65 -10.01 -14.90
C LYS A 466 6.74 -9.05 -14.46
N ASP A 467 6.50 -7.73 -14.57
CA ASP A 467 7.49 -6.73 -14.17
C ASP A 467 7.84 -6.85 -12.67
N VAL A 468 6.86 -7.13 -11.80
CA VAL A 468 7.10 -7.35 -10.36
C VAL A 468 7.97 -8.59 -10.13
N TYR A 469 7.61 -9.72 -10.74
CA TYR A 469 8.34 -10.98 -10.63
C TYR A 469 9.79 -10.88 -11.17
N ASP A 470 9.97 -10.26 -12.33
CA ASP A 470 11.28 -10.07 -12.95
C ASP A 470 12.17 -9.13 -12.11
N GLN A 471 11.57 -8.11 -11.46
CA GLN A 471 12.30 -7.20 -10.57
C GLN A 471 12.70 -7.85 -9.25
N PHE A 472 11.86 -8.67 -8.63
CA PHE A 472 12.24 -9.49 -7.48
C PHE A 472 13.40 -10.43 -7.83
N SER A 473 13.26 -11.15 -8.94
CA SER A 473 14.28 -12.09 -9.43
C SER A 473 15.63 -11.39 -9.64
N GLU A 474 15.65 -10.23 -10.31
CA GLU A 474 16.87 -9.47 -10.54
C GLU A 474 17.46 -8.85 -9.26
N LEU A 475 16.63 -8.41 -8.31
CA LEU A 475 17.08 -7.90 -7.01
C LEU A 475 17.79 -8.99 -6.21
N PHE A 476 17.16 -10.16 -6.06
CA PHE A 476 17.74 -11.28 -5.30
C PHE A 476 18.96 -11.88 -5.98
N ARG A 477 19.02 -11.88 -7.32
CA ARG A 477 20.19 -12.29 -8.09
C ARG A 477 21.38 -11.35 -7.86
N ARG A 478 21.15 -10.03 -7.90
CA ARG A 478 22.20 -9.02 -7.61
C ARG A 478 22.76 -9.17 -6.21
N TYR A 479 21.89 -9.22 -5.21
CA TYR A 479 22.30 -9.39 -3.82
C TYR A 479 23.03 -10.72 -3.59
N GLY A 480 22.50 -11.83 -4.12
CA GLY A 480 23.10 -13.16 -3.97
C GLY A 480 24.53 -13.25 -4.52
N HIS A 481 24.80 -12.63 -5.67
CA HIS A 481 26.17 -12.54 -6.19
C HIS A 481 27.08 -11.68 -5.32
N GLN A 482 26.62 -10.49 -4.88
CA GLN A 482 27.44 -9.59 -4.06
C GLN A 482 27.86 -10.26 -2.74
N ASN A 483 26.92 -10.93 -2.08
CA ASN A 483 27.16 -11.66 -0.83
C ASN A 483 28.15 -12.83 -1.04
N GLN A 484 28.03 -13.62 -2.12
CA GLN A 484 29.01 -14.67 -2.44
C GLN A 484 30.42 -14.12 -2.71
N PHE A 485 30.55 -13.00 -3.44
CA PHE A 485 31.85 -12.37 -3.66
C PHE A 485 32.46 -11.82 -2.37
N PHE A 486 31.65 -11.30 -1.45
CA PHE A 486 32.12 -10.79 -0.16
C PHE A 486 32.63 -11.91 0.76
N GLN A 487 31.89 -13.03 0.88
CA GLN A 487 32.35 -14.17 1.67
C GLN A 487 33.61 -14.82 1.06
N GLN A 488 33.67 -15.01 -0.26
CA GLN A 488 34.90 -15.49 -0.90
C GLN A 488 36.09 -14.54 -0.71
N ALA A 489 35.86 -13.22 -0.60
CA ALA A 489 36.90 -12.25 -0.31
C ALA A 489 37.37 -12.28 1.15
N LEU A 490 36.48 -12.56 2.11
CA LEU A 490 36.79 -12.76 3.52
C LEU A 490 37.56 -14.06 3.75
N ASP A 491 37.08 -15.18 3.21
CA ASP A 491 37.75 -16.50 3.27
C ASP A 491 39.16 -16.42 2.66
N ALA A 492 39.31 -15.72 1.52
CA ALA A 492 40.60 -15.46 0.89
C ALA A 492 41.50 -14.48 1.67
N HIS A 493 40.96 -13.76 2.65
CA HIS A 493 41.72 -12.88 3.54
C HIS A 493 42.24 -13.61 4.79
N GLU A 494 41.47 -14.57 5.32
CA GLU A 494 41.91 -15.44 6.41
C GLU A 494 42.99 -16.45 5.97
N LEU A 495 42.93 -16.91 4.71
CA LEU A 495 43.91 -17.84 4.13
C LEU A 495 45.26 -17.19 3.74
N ARG A 496 45.49 -15.90 4.01
CA ARG A 496 46.78 -15.23 3.74
C ARG A 496 47.76 -15.42 4.91
N PRO A 497 48.89 -16.13 4.73
CA PRO A 497 49.89 -16.23 5.80
C PRO A 497 50.45 -14.84 6.13
N ARG A 498 50.42 -14.49 7.42
CA ARG A 498 50.95 -13.21 7.93
C ARG A 498 52.43 -13.09 7.58
N ARG A 499 52.79 -12.13 6.72
CA ARG A 499 54.19 -11.81 6.42
C ARG A 499 54.92 -11.37 7.70
N PRO A 500 56.16 -11.82 7.96
CA PRO A 500 56.93 -11.35 9.09
C PRO A 500 57.23 -9.85 8.94
N ARG A 501 57.05 -9.07 10.02
CA ARG A 501 57.42 -7.65 10.04
C ARG A 501 58.94 -7.49 10.07
N PRO A 502 59.53 -6.52 9.34
CA PRO A 502 60.94 -6.22 9.46
C PRO A 502 61.23 -5.65 10.86
N GLN A 503 62.31 -6.13 11.48
CA GLN A 503 62.80 -5.59 12.74
C GLN A 503 63.27 -4.14 12.54
N ARG A 504 62.80 -3.22 13.39
CA ARG A 504 63.46 -1.94 13.63
C ARG A 504 64.15 -2.00 14.98
N HIS A 505 65.43 -1.67 15.00
CA HIS A 505 66.13 -1.39 16.25
C HIS A 505 65.45 -0.22 16.97
N VAL A 506 65.16 -0.42 18.25
CA VAL A 506 64.97 0.65 19.25
C VAL A 506 65.73 0.20 20.49
N GLU A 507 66.42 1.14 21.11
CA GLU A 507 67.37 0.88 22.19
C GLU A 507 66.68 0.53 23.53
N HIS A 508 67.47 0.01 24.46
CA HIS A 508 67.03 -0.43 25.77
C HIS A 508 66.55 0.72 26.66
N THR A 509 65.36 0.59 27.25
CA THR A 509 65.15 1.01 28.65
C THR A 509 64.27 -0.01 29.36
N THR A 510 64.80 -0.57 30.45
CA THR A 510 64.16 -1.62 31.28
C THR A 510 63.18 -1.04 32.31
N ILE A 511 61.96 -1.60 32.39
CA ILE A 511 61.22 -1.83 33.65
C ILE A 511 60.56 -3.22 33.56
N SER A 512 60.54 -3.95 34.68
CA SER A 512 60.11 -5.35 34.82
C SER A 512 58.71 -5.51 35.43
N GLU A 513 58.05 -6.62 35.08
CA GLU A 513 57.02 -7.44 35.80
C GLU A 513 56.16 -8.11 34.70
N GLY A 514 55.88 -9.42 34.63
CA GLY A 514 55.45 -10.40 35.65
C GLY A 514 53.92 -10.60 35.49
N ALA A 515 53.34 -11.79 35.24
CA ALA A 515 53.84 -13.17 35.08
C ALA A 515 52.78 -14.10 34.40
N SER A 516 53.15 -15.36 34.11
CA SER A 516 52.34 -16.61 33.97
C SER A 516 51.10 -16.65 33.01
N ILE A 517 50.98 -17.53 31.99
CA ILE A 517 51.11 -19.00 31.85
C ILE A 517 49.88 -19.83 32.33
N SER A 518 49.19 -20.46 31.36
CA SER A 518 48.69 -21.87 31.31
C SER A 518 47.56 -21.96 30.26
N THR A 519 47.62 -22.59 29.08
CA THR A 519 48.13 -23.91 28.61
C THR A 519 47.22 -25.10 28.97
N LEU A 520 46.76 -25.80 27.93
CA LEU A 520 46.43 -27.23 27.74
C LEU A 520 45.15 -27.36 26.87
N ALA A 521 45.04 -28.02 25.71
CA ALA A 521 45.70 -29.14 25.02
C ALA A 521 44.80 -30.38 24.93
N GLY A 522 44.60 -30.88 23.70
CA GLY A 522 44.27 -32.28 23.38
C GLY A 522 42.87 -32.51 22.80
N VAL A 523 42.63 -33.48 21.89
CA VAL A 523 43.49 -34.52 21.29
C VAL A 523 43.01 -34.85 19.84
N GLU A 524 43.89 -35.50 19.08
CA GLU A 524 43.77 -36.11 17.72
C GLU A 524 42.56 -37.10 17.57
N SER A 525 42.20 -37.67 16.40
CA SER A 525 43.03 -38.26 15.33
C SER A 525 42.31 -38.65 14.02
N ARG A 526 43.09 -38.66 12.90
CA ARG A 526 43.24 -39.64 11.77
C ARG A 526 42.04 -40.54 11.33
N PHE A 527 41.90 -41.04 10.10
CA PHE A 527 42.76 -41.17 8.88
C PHE A 527 41.95 -40.67 7.63
N GLU A 528 42.23 -40.88 6.34
CA GLU A 528 43.24 -41.65 5.55
C GLU A 528 43.44 -41.00 4.14
N ASP A 529 44.34 -41.55 3.30
CA ASP A 529 44.69 -41.07 1.94
C ASP A 529 44.02 -41.86 0.78
N GLY A 530 43.94 -41.24 -0.42
CA GLY A 530 43.54 -41.92 -1.65
C GLY A 530 43.73 -41.09 -2.94
N HIS A 531 44.76 -41.40 -3.73
CA HIS A 531 45.14 -40.66 -4.96
C HIS A 531 44.20 -40.84 -6.17
N SER A 532 44.20 -39.87 -7.11
CA SER A 532 44.73 -40.04 -8.50
C SER A 532 44.03 -39.20 -9.60
N SER A 533 44.80 -38.36 -10.33
CA SER A 533 44.81 -38.08 -11.80
C SER A 533 43.49 -37.87 -12.62
N ALA A 534 43.41 -37.10 -13.73
CA ALA A 534 44.35 -36.25 -14.47
C ALA A 534 43.62 -35.44 -15.57
N LYS A 535 44.25 -34.37 -16.12
CA LYS A 535 44.05 -33.77 -17.48
C LYS A 535 42.64 -33.17 -17.79
N GLY A 536 42.46 -32.02 -18.44
CA GLY A 536 43.38 -31.05 -19.06
C GLY A 536 43.33 -31.05 -20.59
N LYS A 537 42.60 -30.11 -21.23
CA LYS A 537 42.86 -29.61 -22.60
C LYS A 537 42.10 -28.29 -22.92
N LYS A 538 42.68 -27.51 -23.84
CA LYS A 538 42.22 -26.20 -24.37
C LYS A 538 41.58 -26.35 -25.77
N ARG A 539 41.11 -25.19 -26.30
CA ARG A 539 40.90 -24.79 -27.72
C ARG A 539 39.46 -24.87 -28.22
N ASP A 540 39.00 -24.05 -29.16
CA ASP A 540 39.38 -22.70 -29.68
C ASP A 540 38.11 -22.16 -30.41
N ILE A 541 37.95 -20.84 -30.59
CA ILE A 541 36.81 -20.27 -31.35
C ILE A 541 37.31 -19.62 -32.65
N VAL A 542 36.63 -19.92 -33.77
CA VAL A 542 36.91 -19.43 -35.12
C VAL A 542 35.80 -18.47 -35.59
N VAL A 543 36.12 -17.61 -36.56
CA VAL A 543 35.39 -16.38 -36.93
C VAL A 543 34.80 -16.46 -38.35
N GLU A 544 33.53 -16.07 -38.48
CA GLU A 544 32.84 -15.56 -39.71
C GLU A 544 32.70 -16.49 -40.96
N PRO A 545 31.91 -16.16 -42.03
CA PRO A 545 31.39 -14.84 -42.43
C PRO A 545 29.89 -14.72 -42.87
N GLN A 546 29.57 -13.49 -43.30
CA GLN A 546 28.26 -12.93 -43.66
C GLN A 546 27.64 -13.46 -44.97
N ASN A 547 26.34 -13.19 -45.19
CA ASN A 547 25.89 -12.68 -46.50
C ASN A 547 24.61 -11.82 -46.48
N SER A 548 24.49 -10.97 -47.51
CA SER A 548 23.41 -9.97 -47.75
C SER A 548 22.18 -10.58 -48.47
N SER A 549 21.03 -9.94 -48.75
CA SER A 549 20.75 -8.56 -49.24
C SER A 549 19.22 -8.29 -49.43
N ARG A 550 18.90 -7.04 -49.83
CA ARG A 550 17.68 -6.54 -50.56
C ARG A 550 16.49 -5.92 -49.80
N SER A 551 16.36 -4.59 -49.99
CA SER A 551 15.09 -3.84 -50.04
C SER A 551 14.62 -3.65 -51.50
N PRO A 552 13.41 -3.13 -51.75
CA PRO A 552 13.31 -1.85 -52.49
C PRO A 552 12.14 -0.91 -52.07
N GLN A 553 12.00 0.23 -52.76
CA GLN A 553 11.01 1.31 -52.56
C GLN A 553 9.94 1.31 -53.72
N ARG A 554 9.05 2.28 -54.01
CA ARG A 554 8.99 3.75 -53.74
C ARG A 554 7.58 4.35 -54.08
N ILE A 555 6.93 5.06 -53.13
CA ILE A 555 5.92 6.16 -53.30
C ILE A 555 4.46 5.83 -53.84
N PRO A 556 3.51 6.79 -54.09
CA PRO A 556 2.25 6.93 -53.31
C PRO A 556 0.96 6.97 -54.16
N LEU A 557 -0.18 7.44 -53.60
CA LEU A 557 -1.24 8.17 -54.34
C LEU A 557 -2.13 9.03 -53.40
N GLN A 558 -2.37 10.29 -53.77
CA GLN A 558 -3.53 11.10 -53.36
C GLN A 558 -4.66 10.92 -54.39
N ILE A 559 -5.92 11.23 -54.02
CA ILE A 559 -6.90 11.97 -54.85
C ILE A 559 -8.07 12.43 -53.95
N ASP A 560 -8.53 13.66 -54.22
CA ASP A 560 -9.63 14.45 -53.60
C ASP A 560 -10.97 14.20 -54.37
N PRO A 561 -12.04 15.04 -54.29
CA PRO A 561 -12.74 15.67 -53.15
C PRO A 561 -14.29 15.42 -53.23
N GLY A 562 -15.11 16.04 -52.36
CA GLY A 562 -16.58 16.02 -52.50
C GLY A 562 -17.36 17.08 -51.69
N THR A 563 -17.86 18.12 -52.36
CA THR A 563 -18.54 19.31 -51.79
C THR A 563 -20.08 19.26 -51.75
N LYS A 564 -20.69 20.04 -50.84
CA LYS A 564 -21.93 20.87 -50.95
C LYS A 564 -22.14 21.59 -49.59
N GLU A 565 -22.23 22.92 -49.47
CA GLU A 565 -23.30 23.87 -49.90
C GLU A 565 -24.69 23.54 -49.30
N ASN A 566 -25.55 24.47 -48.83
CA ASN A 566 -25.59 25.95 -48.72
C ASN A 566 -26.72 26.29 -47.66
N LYS A 567 -26.60 27.23 -46.69
CA LYS A 567 -26.93 28.69 -46.73
C LYS A 567 -28.38 29.05 -46.25
N ILE A 568 -28.60 30.31 -45.80
CA ILE A 568 -29.91 31.03 -45.61
C ILE A 568 -30.66 30.70 -44.27
N GLU A 569 -31.27 31.58 -43.44
CA GLU A 569 -31.53 33.05 -43.33
C GLU A 569 -31.60 33.41 -41.80
N SER A 570 -31.03 34.52 -41.27
CA SER A 570 -31.49 35.92 -41.16
C SER A 570 -32.28 36.30 -39.87
N LEU A 571 -32.08 37.56 -39.41
CA LEU A 571 -32.69 38.21 -38.23
C LEU A 571 -33.99 38.95 -38.64
N PRO A 572 -34.87 39.37 -37.69
CA PRO A 572 -34.77 40.77 -37.22
C PRO A 572 -35.25 41.09 -35.77
N ILE A 573 -34.47 41.98 -35.12
CA ILE A 573 -34.88 43.27 -34.50
C ILE A 573 -35.88 43.32 -33.30
N SER A 574 -35.32 43.74 -32.15
CA SER A 574 -35.78 44.62 -31.06
C SER A 574 -37.25 44.68 -30.56
N GLY A 575 -37.39 44.76 -29.23
CA GLY A 575 -38.52 45.43 -28.55
C GLY A 575 -38.12 45.88 -27.13
N GLN A 576 -38.18 47.18 -26.85
CA GLN A 576 -37.87 47.76 -25.52
C GLN A 576 -39.10 47.75 -24.59
N ASN A 577 -38.87 47.67 -23.27
CA ASN A 577 -39.57 48.36 -22.14
C ASN A 577 -39.25 47.61 -20.83
N GLY A 578 -39.14 48.22 -19.64
CA GLY A 578 -39.17 49.65 -19.30
C GLY A 578 -39.76 49.94 -17.90
N ARG A 579 -38.89 50.01 -16.86
CA ARG A 579 -39.12 50.59 -15.49
C ARG A 579 -40.06 49.81 -14.54
N VAL A 580 -39.66 49.52 -13.27
CA VAL A 580 -39.71 50.35 -12.02
C VAL A 580 -41.17 50.72 -11.68
N VAL A 581 -41.78 50.43 -10.52
CA VAL A 581 -41.37 50.48 -9.08
C VAL A 581 -42.19 49.45 -8.24
N ASP A 582 -41.73 49.07 -7.03
CA ASP A 582 -42.33 49.42 -5.72
C ASP A 582 -41.96 48.46 -4.56
N ASP A 583 -42.19 48.93 -3.32
CA ASP A 583 -41.51 48.51 -2.09
C ASP A 583 -42.48 48.04 -0.97
N MET A 584 -41.94 47.59 0.17
CA MET A 584 -42.56 47.44 1.51
C MET A 584 -43.38 46.18 1.91
N LEU A 585 -42.72 45.35 2.75
CA LEU A 585 -43.09 44.93 4.12
C LEU A 585 -44.34 44.07 4.44
N SER A 586 -44.10 42.87 5.03
CA SER A 586 -44.30 42.55 6.48
C SER A 586 -44.23 41.01 6.73
N ALA A 587 -43.32 40.49 7.57
CA ALA A 587 -43.40 40.23 9.03
C ALA A 587 -44.37 39.05 9.41
N SER A 588 -44.09 38.09 10.31
CA SER A 588 -43.23 38.05 11.52
C SER A 588 -42.91 36.62 12.03
N ARG A 589 -41.74 36.46 12.71
CA ARG A 589 -41.42 35.71 14.00
C ARG A 589 -41.85 34.22 14.15
N VAL A 590 -41.11 33.28 14.77
CA VAL A 590 -40.19 33.21 15.96
C VAL A 590 -39.14 32.06 15.68
N GLY A 591 -37.97 31.85 16.30
CA GLY A 591 -37.19 32.51 17.38
C GLY A 591 -36.63 31.51 18.45
N VAL A 592 -35.68 31.94 19.31
CA VAL A 592 -35.07 31.23 20.50
C VAL A 592 -34.04 30.11 20.18
N GLN A 593 -32.77 30.08 20.67
CA GLN A 593 -31.91 31.08 21.38
C GLN A 593 -30.41 30.63 21.47
N THR A 594 -29.58 31.50 22.07
CA THR A 594 -28.20 31.33 22.63
C THR A 594 -27.02 31.72 21.69
N PRO A 595 -25.88 32.23 22.22
CA PRO A 595 -25.81 33.67 22.50
C PRO A 595 -24.55 34.38 21.94
N LEU A 596 -24.74 35.59 21.41
CA LEU A 596 -23.66 36.53 21.08
C LEU A 596 -23.24 37.33 22.33
N ARG A 597 -21.96 37.73 22.38
CA ARG A 597 -21.41 38.63 23.41
C ARG A 597 -21.18 40.00 22.77
N ASP A 598 -21.82 41.03 23.31
CA ASP A 598 -21.77 42.39 22.76
C ASP A 598 -20.39 43.05 22.84
N THR A 599 -20.02 43.73 21.75
CA THR A 599 -18.94 44.72 21.71
C THR A 599 -19.49 46.12 21.99
N SER A 600 -19.13 46.72 23.13
CA SER A 600 -19.22 48.17 23.30
C SER A 600 -18.02 48.69 24.12
N ALA A 601 -17.10 49.37 23.42
CA ALA A 601 -16.00 50.11 24.01
C ALA A 601 -15.77 51.38 23.18
N THR A 602 -15.49 52.49 23.85
CA THR A 602 -15.50 53.84 23.28
C THR A 602 -14.20 54.19 22.52
N PRO A 603 -14.19 55.23 21.65
CA PRO A 603 -13.06 55.54 20.77
C PRO A 603 -11.75 55.98 21.46
N SER A 604 -11.73 56.06 22.79
CA SER A 604 -10.60 56.61 23.57
C SER A 604 -9.63 55.54 24.12
N ALA A 605 -9.92 54.25 23.94
CA ALA A 605 -9.03 53.16 24.40
C ALA A 605 -8.07 52.64 23.31
N LEU A 606 -8.47 52.70 22.03
CA LEU A 606 -7.67 52.15 20.92
C LEU A 606 -6.36 52.92 20.66
N SER A 607 -6.30 54.23 20.93
CA SER A 607 -5.10 55.04 20.72
C SER A 607 -3.97 54.76 21.74
N ALA A 608 -4.32 54.25 22.93
CA ALA A 608 -3.38 53.96 24.00
C ALA A 608 -2.70 52.58 23.88
N GLN A 609 -3.38 51.59 23.29
CA GLN A 609 -2.77 50.27 23.02
C GLN A 609 -1.94 50.26 21.73
N LEU A 610 -2.28 51.09 20.74
CA LEU A 610 -1.45 51.28 19.54
C LEU A 610 -0.13 52.04 19.79
N SER A 611 0.12 52.51 21.02
CA SER A 611 1.31 53.29 21.37
C SER A 611 2.26 52.62 22.40
N SER A 612 1.90 51.45 22.96
CA SER A 612 2.80 50.66 23.82
C SER A 612 3.71 49.72 23.03
N ASP A 613 3.23 49.13 21.94
CA ASP A 613 3.94 48.05 21.23
C ASP A 613 4.99 48.58 20.22
N VAL A 614 5.05 49.90 20.03
CA VAL A 614 5.93 50.60 19.08
C VAL A 614 7.38 50.79 19.61
N ARG A 615 7.73 50.20 20.77
CA ARG A 615 9.06 50.39 21.39
C ARG A 615 9.95 49.15 21.51
N THR A 616 9.56 48.00 20.97
CA THR A 616 10.42 46.78 20.99
C THR A 616 10.41 45.97 19.68
N SER A 617 10.63 46.62 18.54
CA SER A 617 11.49 46.05 17.49
C SER A 617 12.03 47.16 16.57
N ALA A 618 13.35 47.21 16.40
CA ALA A 618 13.92 47.91 15.25
C ALA A 618 13.71 47.00 14.02
N ASN A 619 13.19 47.53 12.91
CA ASN A 619 12.94 46.76 11.68
C ASN A 619 14.24 46.24 11.03
N THR A 620 14.76 45.12 11.53
CA THR A 620 16.03 44.51 11.09
C THR A 620 16.00 44.02 9.65
N ASN A 621 14.81 43.76 9.10
CA ASN A 621 14.61 43.05 7.83
C ASN A 621 13.97 43.96 6.75
N SER A 622 14.22 45.27 6.84
CA SER A 622 13.81 46.26 5.83
C SER A 622 14.80 46.37 4.67
N ILE A 623 14.38 46.90 3.52
CA ILE A 623 15.24 47.15 2.34
C ILE A 623 16.48 47.98 2.71
N GLN A 624 16.33 48.98 3.58
CA GLN A 624 17.45 49.82 4.05
C GLN A 624 18.43 49.02 4.93
N ALA A 625 17.95 48.12 5.79
CA ALA A 625 18.79 47.25 6.59
C ALA A 625 19.55 46.22 5.73
N VAL A 626 18.88 45.63 4.74
CA VAL A 626 19.50 44.73 3.75
C VAL A 626 20.61 45.44 2.98
N LEU A 627 20.36 46.64 2.44
CA LEU A 627 21.38 47.38 1.67
C LEU A 627 22.58 47.78 2.53
N LYS A 628 22.36 48.18 3.78
CA LYS A 628 23.45 48.43 4.75
C LYS A 628 24.28 47.18 4.98
N TRP A 629 23.62 46.04 5.26
CA TRP A 629 24.28 44.74 5.43
C TRP A 629 25.05 44.31 4.18
N VAL A 630 24.49 44.52 2.98
CA VAL A 630 25.18 44.24 1.71
C VAL A 630 26.46 45.06 1.55
N ASP A 631 26.51 46.29 2.04
CA ASP A 631 27.71 47.14 1.97
C ASP A 631 28.74 46.86 3.07
N GLU A 632 28.31 46.31 4.20
CA GLU A 632 29.19 45.79 5.27
C GLU A 632 29.79 44.43 4.87
N HIS A 633 28.95 43.49 4.42
CA HIS A 633 29.35 42.14 3.98
C HIS A 633 30.20 42.14 2.69
N LYS A 634 30.21 43.23 1.90
CA LYS A 634 31.19 43.44 0.82
C LYS A 634 32.60 43.77 1.32
N LYS A 635 32.72 44.42 2.48
CA LYS A 635 34.00 44.88 3.04
C LYS A 635 34.70 43.76 3.81
N ASP A 636 33.93 43.01 4.60
CA ASP A 636 34.41 41.83 5.31
C ASP A 636 33.31 40.76 5.31
N LYS A 637 33.55 39.66 4.59
CA LYS A 637 32.60 38.55 4.45
C LYS A 637 32.57 37.63 5.67
N ASP A 638 33.70 37.52 6.37
CA ASP A 638 33.90 36.53 7.42
C ASP A 638 33.54 37.12 8.80
N ALA A 639 33.65 38.45 8.97
CA ALA A 639 33.25 39.17 10.18
C ALA A 639 31.78 39.65 10.19
N THR A 640 31.11 39.77 9.03
CA THR A 640 29.73 40.31 8.98
C THR A 640 28.70 39.19 9.21
N PRO A 641 27.95 39.18 10.33
CA PRO A 641 26.96 38.15 10.62
C PRO A 641 25.79 38.17 9.61
N GLN A 642 25.10 37.04 9.46
CA GLN A 642 23.91 36.96 8.60
C GLN A 642 22.74 37.78 9.16
N LEU A 643 21.85 38.24 8.28
CA LEU A 643 20.61 38.93 8.66
C LEU A 643 19.68 37.99 9.45
N PRO A 644 18.91 38.49 10.44
CA PRO A 644 17.91 37.69 11.14
C PRO A 644 16.85 37.11 10.19
N GLY A 645 16.70 35.79 10.14
CA GLY A 645 15.81 35.10 9.20
C GLY A 645 16.46 34.69 7.88
N HIS A 646 17.78 34.87 7.69
CA HIS A 646 18.49 34.51 6.45
C HIS A 646 18.30 33.02 6.05
N GLU A 647 18.09 32.12 7.01
CA GLU A 647 17.77 30.71 6.78
C GLU A 647 16.53 30.49 5.90
N GLN A 648 15.59 31.45 5.88
CA GLN A 648 14.38 31.40 5.04
C GLN A 648 14.70 31.42 3.54
N LEU A 649 15.87 31.97 3.14
CA LEU A 649 16.32 31.97 1.74
C LEU A 649 16.56 30.56 1.18
N GLN A 650 16.69 29.52 2.02
CA GLN A 650 16.76 28.13 1.52
C GLN A 650 15.50 27.72 0.72
N GLN A 651 14.34 28.33 1.01
CA GLN A 651 13.09 28.14 0.25
C GLN A 651 13.15 28.68 -1.20
N LEU A 652 14.20 29.44 -1.53
CA LEU A 652 14.42 29.97 -2.87
C LEU A 652 15.25 29.03 -3.76
N LYS A 653 15.90 28.01 -3.20
CA LYS A 653 16.77 27.09 -3.95
C LYS A 653 16.02 26.37 -5.07
N GLY A 654 16.70 26.24 -6.21
CA GLY A 654 16.24 25.45 -7.35
C GLY A 654 15.19 26.13 -8.24
N ARG A 655 14.80 27.37 -7.95
CA ARG A 655 13.72 28.03 -8.67
C ARG A 655 14.27 29.06 -9.66
N GLU A 656 13.68 29.15 -10.85
CA GLU A 656 13.95 30.27 -11.77
C GLU A 656 13.53 31.57 -11.08
N LYS A 657 14.31 32.64 -11.27
CA LYS A 657 14.03 33.97 -10.72
C LYS A 657 13.73 34.93 -11.85
N MET A 658 12.55 35.53 -11.80
CA MET A 658 12.08 36.51 -12.77
C MET A 658 11.73 37.81 -12.05
N PHE A 659 12.25 38.93 -12.54
CA PHE A 659 11.80 40.26 -12.13
C PHE A 659 11.03 40.90 -13.28
N VAL A 660 9.86 41.46 -13.00
CA VAL A 660 9.04 42.21 -13.96
C VAL A 660 8.88 43.62 -13.42
N ILE A 661 9.32 44.61 -14.17
CA ILE A 661 9.41 46.00 -13.73
C ILE A 661 8.44 46.84 -14.57
N ASP A 662 7.40 47.32 -13.91
CA ASP A 662 6.43 48.26 -14.49
C ASP A 662 7.10 49.63 -14.75
N THR A 663 6.79 50.27 -15.87
CA THR A 663 7.33 51.60 -16.25
C THR A 663 6.24 52.63 -16.58
N SER A 664 5.00 52.37 -16.11
CA SER A 664 3.90 53.34 -16.12
C SER A 664 4.33 54.72 -15.61
N ASP A 665 3.67 55.80 -16.08
CA ASP A 665 3.96 57.17 -15.62
C ASP A 665 3.87 57.31 -14.10
N SER A 666 2.94 56.58 -13.48
CA SER A 666 2.67 56.61 -12.05
C SER A 666 3.84 56.06 -11.22
N MET A 667 4.59 55.09 -11.75
CA MET A 667 5.84 54.59 -11.16
C MET A 667 6.97 55.63 -11.15
N GLY A 668 6.85 56.74 -11.90
CA GLY A 668 7.85 57.82 -11.96
C GLY A 668 8.17 58.47 -10.62
N ARG A 669 7.19 58.60 -9.73
CA ARG A 669 7.42 59.12 -8.37
C ARG A 669 8.31 58.19 -7.54
N CYS A 670 8.19 56.88 -7.78
CA CYS A 670 8.84 55.81 -7.01
C CYS A 670 10.19 55.35 -7.59
N TRP A 671 10.67 55.93 -8.70
CA TRP A 671 11.77 55.34 -9.47
C TRP A 671 13.14 55.44 -8.77
N CYS A 672 13.47 56.64 -8.29
CA CYS A 672 14.81 57.03 -7.81
C CYS A 672 14.86 57.47 -6.33
N THR A 673 13.82 57.23 -5.55
CA THR A 673 13.76 57.62 -4.13
C THR A 673 14.67 56.76 -3.23
N SER A 674 14.79 57.14 -1.96
CA SER A 674 15.52 56.39 -0.93
C SER A 674 14.97 54.98 -0.67
N ASP A 675 13.81 54.64 -1.19
CA ASP A 675 13.11 53.36 -1.12
C ASP A 675 12.65 52.89 -2.51
N GLY A 676 13.09 53.58 -3.57
CA GLY A 676 12.56 53.42 -4.92
C GLY A 676 12.93 52.11 -5.61
N VAL A 677 12.30 51.89 -6.77
CA VAL A 677 12.37 50.67 -7.60
C VAL A 677 13.80 50.14 -7.75
N VAL A 678 14.76 51.04 -8.05
CA VAL A 678 16.18 50.67 -8.24
C VAL A 678 16.82 50.13 -6.96
N ARG A 679 16.48 50.69 -5.78
CA ARG A 679 17.03 50.25 -4.49
C ARG A 679 16.41 48.93 -4.02
N VAL A 680 15.10 48.78 -4.20
CA VAL A 680 14.39 47.53 -3.90
C VAL A 680 14.95 46.39 -4.75
N PHE A 681 15.12 46.61 -6.06
CA PHE A 681 15.76 45.63 -6.94
C PHE A 681 17.21 45.31 -6.51
N ASP A 682 18.05 46.29 -6.16
CA ASP A 682 19.45 46.04 -5.75
C ASP A 682 19.53 45.20 -4.46
N ALA A 683 18.55 45.34 -3.56
CA ALA A 683 18.43 44.53 -2.34
C ALA A 683 17.96 43.10 -2.65
N LEU A 684 16.79 42.93 -3.27
CA LEU A 684 16.20 41.63 -3.56
C LEU A 684 17.07 40.83 -4.54
N GLY A 685 17.54 41.49 -5.59
CA GLY A 685 18.47 40.93 -6.58
C GLY A 685 19.82 40.52 -5.98
N TYR A 686 20.27 41.11 -4.86
CA TYR A 686 21.45 40.61 -4.15
C TYR A 686 21.17 39.32 -3.39
N LEU A 687 20.01 39.24 -2.73
CA LEU A 687 19.62 38.10 -1.90
C LEU A 687 19.34 36.85 -2.74
N VAL A 688 18.69 36.98 -3.91
CA VAL A 688 18.25 35.81 -4.71
C VAL A 688 19.28 35.28 -5.71
N LYS A 689 20.32 36.05 -6.07
CA LYS A 689 21.29 35.71 -7.15
C LYS A 689 21.99 34.34 -6.97
N ASP A 690 22.26 33.97 -5.72
CA ASP A 690 23.00 32.75 -5.35
C ASP A 690 22.06 31.54 -5.23
N TYR A 691 20.75 31.80 -5.11
CA TYR A 691 19.67 30.79 -5.04
C TYR A 691 18.98 30.55 -6.40
N ALA A 692 19.23 31.41 -7.38
CA ALA A 692 18.63 31.34 -8.71
C ALA A 692 19.10 30.11 -9.52
N LEU A 693 18.12 29.33 -10.01
CA LEU A 693 18.37 28.29 -11.02
C LEU A 693 18.85 28.94 -12.33
N GLY A 694 20.09 28.65 -12.73
CA GLY A 694 20.65 29.11 -13.99
C GLY A 694 20.99 30.60 -13.96
N LYS A 695 20.22 31.43 -14.69
CA LYS A 695 20.37 32.89 -14.75
C LYS A 695 19.07 33.55 -14.28
N MET A 696 19.17 34.69 -13.62
CA MET A 696 18.01 35.55 -13.37
C MET A 696 17.53 36.16 -14.69
N LYS A 697 16.23 36.37 -14.82
CA LYS A 697 15.57 37.05 -15.94
C LYS A 697 14.99 38.37 -15.41
N MET A 698 15.18 39.47 -16.12
CA MET A 698 14.51 40.75 -15.80
C MET A 698 13.84 41.28 -17.05
N PHE A 699 12.56 41.62 -16.94
CA PHE A 699 11.78 42.28 -17.97
C PHE A 699 11.50 43.71 -17.52
N ILE A 700 12.00 44.70 -18.26
CA ILE A 700 11.58 46.10 -18.11
C ILE A 700 10.58 46.38 -19.24
N LEU A 701 9.38 46.82 -18.89
CA LEU A 701 8.24 46.89 -19.81
C LEU A 701 8.18 48.25 -20.49
N ASP A 702 8.55 48.34 -21.77
CA ASP A 702 8.46 49.56 -22.59
C ASP A 702 7.80 49.30 -23.95
N SER A 703 7.43 50.39 -24.63
CA SER A 703 6.68 50.36 -25.90
C SER A 703 7.41 49.74 -27.09
N LYS A 704 8.73 49.53 -27.01
CA LYS A 704 9.57 49.11 -28.15
C LYS A 704 10.00 47.65 -28.09
N GLN A 705 9.92 47.02 -26.92
CA GLN A 705 9.83 45.58 -26.62
C GLN A 705 10.28 45.41 -25.18
N SER A 706 9.61 44.54 -24.40
CA SER A 706 10.07 44.17 -23.07
C SER A 706 11.51 43.63 -23.12
N VAL A 707 12.50 44.42 -22.72
CA VAL A 707 13.90 43.98 -22.78
C VAL A 707 14.15 42.95 -21.69
N LEU A 708 14.50 41.75 -22.14
CA LEU A 708 14.88 40.62 -21.32
C LEU A 708 16.40 40.67 -21.06
N GLU A 709 16.80 41.14 -19.88
CA GLU A 709 18.16 40.98 -19.38
C GLU A 709 18.32 39.60 -18.72
N VAL A 710 19.44 38.90 -19.00
CA VAL A 710 19.65 37.52 -18.53
C VAL A 710 21.08 37.28 -18.01
N GLY A 711 21.22 37.13 -16.70
CA GLY A 711 22.53 36.98 -16.04
C GLY A 711 22.45 36.67 -14.55
N LYS A 712 23.61 36.67 -13.88
CA LYS A 712 23.71 36.64 -12.42
C LYS A 712 24.26 37.95 -11.82
N ASP A 713 24.85 38.81 -12.64
CA ASP A 713 25.44 40.06 -12.17
C ASP A 713 24.40 41.18 -12.11
N ARG A 714 23.85 41.41 -10.91
CA ARG A 714 22.89 42.48 -10.62
C ARG A 714 23.34 43.88 -11.07
N ARG A 715 24.64 44.12 -11.29
CA ARG A 715 25.15 45.42 -11.78
C ARG A 715 24.65 45.73 -13.20
N ILE A 716 24.59 44.71 -14.07
CA ILE A 716 24.07 44.84 -15.44
C ILE A 716 22.59 45.23 -15.40
N PHE A 717 21.81 44.52 -14.59
CA PHE A 717 20.39 44.80 -14.36
C PHE A 717 20.18 46.21 -13.76
N ARG A 718 20.98 46.61 -12.77
CA ARG A 718 20.94 47.95 -12.15
C ARG A 718 21.28 49.05 -13.17
N GLU A 719 22.25 48.83 -14.04
CA GLU A 719 22.55 49.75 -15.14
C GLU A 719 21.41 49.85 -16.14
N ALA A 720 20.77 48.73 -16.50
CA ALA A 720 19.60 48.71 -17.39
C ALA A 720 18.39 49.44 -16.79
N LEU A 721 18.22 49.42 -15.47
CA LEU A 721 17.24 50.22 -14.74
C LEU A 721 17.60 51.71 -14.70
N LEU A 722 18.86 52.06 -14.40
CA LEU A 722 19.31 53.46 -14.33
C LEU A 722 19.35 54.17 -15.69
N LYS A 723 19.52 53.42 -16.79
CA LYS A 723 19.49 53.95 -18.16
C LYS A 723 18.06 54.17 -18.69
N ARG A 724 17.03 53.83 -17.90
CA ARG A 724 15.62 54.01 -18.25
C ARG A 724 14.93 54.93 -17.25
N LEU A 725 14.11 55.83 -17.79
CA LEU A 725 13.09 56.55 -17.05
C LEU A 725 11.73 55.93 -17.39
N PRO A 726 10.75 55.95 -16.48
CA PRO A 726 9.37 55.64 -16.82
C PRO A 726 8.81 56.76 -17.69
N GLU A 727 8.54 56.45 -18.96
CA GLU A 727 8.08 57.38 -20.00
C GLU A 727 6.63 57.08 -20.43
N GLY A 728 5.80 56.54 -19.53
CA GLY A 728 4.35 56.37 -19.73
C GLY A 728 3.93 55.29 -20.72
N GLN A 729 4.85 54.38 -21.05
CA GLN A 729 4.76 53.56 -22.27
C GLN A 729 4.70 52.04 -22.04
N GLY A 730 4.83 51.58 -20.79
CA GLY A 730 4.65 50.17 -20.42
C GLY A 730 3.17 49.81 -20.21
N ASN A 731 2.78 48.59 -20.57
CA ASN A 731 1.44 48.06 -20.30
C ASN A 731 1.54 46.70 -19.60
N LEU A 732 1.72 46.72 -18.26
CA LEU A 732 1.89 45.50 -17.46
C LEU A 732 0.83 44.42 -17.77
N PRO A 733 -0.49 44.71 -17.86
CA PRO A 733 -1.47 43.68 -18.16
C PRO A 733 -1.28 42.98 -19.52
N ARG A 734 -0.93 43.72 -20.57
CA ARG A 734 -0.66 43.17 -21.91
C ARG A 734 0.62 42.33 -21.91
N ASP A 735 1.69 42.88 -21.37
CA ASP A 735 3.04 42.29 -21.50
C ASP A 735 3.21 41.10 -20.54
N PHE A 736 2.63 41.17 -19.34
CA PHE A 736 2.65 40.08 -18.35
C PHE A 736 2.01 38.79 -18.89
N LYS A 737 0.90 38.91 -19.63
CA LYS A 737 0.29 37.77 -20.34
C LYS A 737 1.29 37.09 -21.28
N GLN A 738 1.99 37.88 -22.12
CA GLN A 738 2.98 37.35 -23.06
C GLN A 738 4.18 36.74 -22.33
N ILE A 739 4.61 37.31 -21.20
CA ILE A 739 5.71 36.78 -20.37
C ILE A 739 5.34 35.40 -19.80
N LEU A 740 4.13 35.24 -19.26
CA LEU A 740 3.66 33.94 -18.75
C LEU A 740 3.41 32.91 -19.87
N GLU A 741 2.88 33.32 -21.02
CA GLU A 741 2.72 32.45 -22.20
C GLU A 741 4.09 32.00 -22.74
N ASN A 742 5.07 32.90 -22.88
CA ASN A 742 6.44 32.56 -23.27
C ASN A 742 7.14 31.63 -22.26
N TRP A 743 6.93 31.87 -20.95
CA TRP A 743 7.48 30.99 -19.91
C TRP A 743 6.86 29.61 -19.96
N TRP A 744 5.54 29.52 -20.19
CA TRP A 744 4.85 28.25 -20.41
C TRP A 744 5.47 27.53 -21.61
N ASP A 745 5.54 28.15 -22.78
CA ASP A 745 6.00 27.48 -24.01
C ASP A 745 7.46 26.97 -23.88
N GLN A 746 8.33 27.71 -23.18
CA GLN A 746 9.70 27.29 -22.86
C GLN A 746 9.78 26.09 -21.91
N ASN A 747 8.81 25.94 -21.01
CA ASN A 747 8.80 24.92 -19.97
C ASN A 747 7.77 23.81 -20.23
N GLU A 748 6.93 23.92 -21.24
CA GLU A 748 5.80 23.02 -21.50
C GLU A 748 6.27 21.57 -21.69
N SER A 749 7.36 21.37 -22.45
CA SER A 749 7.96 20.05 -22.65
C SER A 749 8.50 19.42 -21.34
N TRP A 750 8.89 20.25 -20.37
CA TRP A 750 9.28 19.80 -19.03
C TRP A 750 8.03 19.53 -18.17
N VAL A 751 7.04 20.43 -18.17
CA VAL A 751 5.76 20.30 -17.46
C VAL A 751 4.99 19.05 -17.89
N LYS A 752 4.91 18.78 -19.19
CA LYS A 752 4.28 17.57 -19.76
C LYS A 752 5.13 16.31 -19.57
N SER A 753 6.37 16.43 -19.10
CA SER A 753 7.24 15.26 -18.93
C SER A 753 6.91 14.47 -17.66
N ASP A 754 7.14 13.17 -17.74
CA ASP A 754 7.08 12.23 -16.62
C ASP A 754 7.97 12.61 -15.40
N LYS A 755 8.86 13.60 -15.56
CA LYS A 755 9.78 14.12 -14.54
C LYS A 755 9.25 15.35 -13.79
N PHE A 756 8.11 15.91 -14.21
CA PHE A 756 7.46 17.07 -13.57
C PHE A 756 6.26 16.66 -12.75
N LEU A 757 5.39 15.83 -13.34
CA LEU A 757 4.24 15.17 -12.69
C LEU A 757 4.62 14.36 -11.44
N LYS A 758 5.91 14.01 -11.31
CA LYS A 758 6.50 13.27 -10.20
C LYS A 758 7.58 14.16 -9.57
N PRO A 759 7.34 14.82 -8.42
CA PRO A 759 8.41 15.50 -7.69
C PRO A 759 9.51 14.47 -7.40
N ASP A 760 10.71 14.71 -7.93
CA ASP A 760 11.59 13.62 -8.35
C ASP A 760 12.42 13.02 -7.19
N TRP A 761 11.71 12.41 -6.23
CA TRP A 761 12.28 11.58 -5.18
C TRP A 761 12.98 10.36 -5.78
N ARG A 762 12.52 9.86 -6.94
CA ARG A 762 13.19 8.78 -7.70
C ARG A 762 14.55 9.20 -8.21
N TYR A 763 14.75 10.48 -8.55
CA TYR A 763 16.03 11.07 -8.89
C TYR A 763 16.85 11.43 -7.65
N LYS A 764 16.27 11.95 -6.55
CA LYS A 764 17.00 12.06 -5.26
C LYS A 764 17.58 10.72 -4.84
N ILE A 765 16.74 9.67 -4.84
CA ILE A 765 17.16 8.30 -4.59
C ILE A 765 18.19 7.90 -5.65
N LYS A 766 17.90 7.85 -6.97
CA LYS A 766 18.88 7.45 -8.01
C LYS A 766 20.24 8.17 -7.92
N LYS A 767 20.27 9.42 -7.44
CA LYS A 767 21.48 10.22 -7.30
C LYS A 767 22.26 9.90 -6.01
N MET A 768 21.56 9.65 -4.89
CA MET A 768 22.14 8.93 -3.74
C MET A 768 22.61 7.52 -4.11
N LEU A 769 21.90 6.81 -5.01
CA LEU A 769 22.26 5.47 -5.48
C LEU A 769 23.53 5.45 -6.33
N ALA A 770 23.97 6.61 -6.85
CA ALA A 770 25.06 6.77 -7.80
C ALA A 770 26.24 7.62 -7.28
N GLY A 771 26.24 8.02 -5.99
CA GLY A 771 27.34 8.74 -5.36
C GLY A 771 27.62 10.17 -5.90
N ALA A 772 26.68 10.74 -6.67
CA ALA A 772 26.90 12.00 -7.38
C ALA A 772 26.37 13.22 -6.60
N ASN A 773 27.25 13.93 -5.89
CA ASN A 773 26.91 15.18 -5.21
C ASN A 773 26.57 16.31 -6.21
N GLN A 774 25.28 16.45 -6.53
CA GLN A 774 24.74 17.66 -7.12
C GLN A 774 23.24 17.75 -6.78
N GLU A 775 22.75 18.91 -6.36
CA GLU A 775 21.35 19.07 -5.95
C GLU A 775 20.37 18.71 -7.08
N SER A 776 19.21 18.14 -6.73
CA SER A 776 18.12 17.81 -7.65
C SER A 776 17.12 18.94 -7.68
N ILE A 777 17.07 19.68 -8.77
CA ILE A 777 16.36 20.95 -8.82
C ILE A 777 14.92 20.76 -9.32
N VAL A 778 13.95 20.99 -8.44
CA VAL A 778 12.53 21.22 -8.78
C VAL A 778 12.44 22.61 -9.40
N ARG A 779 12.23 22.71 -10.73
CA ARG A 779 12.23 24.01 -11.44
C ARG A 779 10.95 24.83 -11.22
N GLY A 780 10.69 25.25 -9.99
CA GLY A 780 9.65 26.25 -9.74
C GLY A 780 10.00 27.61 -10.35
N LEU A 781 9.01 28.48 -10.52
CA LEU A 781 9.23 29.90 -10.87
C LEU A 781 8.92 30.76 -9.65
N ASP A 782 9.80 31.70 -9.33
CA ASP A 782 9.50 32.84 -8.47
C ASP A 782 9.56 34.12 -9.32
N ALA A 783 8.40 34.77 -9.48
CA ALA A 783 8.24 36.01 -10.23
C ALA A 783 7.98 37.17 -9.25
N TYR A 784 8.84 38.19 -9.30
CA TYR A 784 8.78 39.40 -8.48
C TYR A 784 8.32 40.56 -9.37
N ILE A 785 7.11 41.07 -9.15
CA ILE A 785 6.48 42.10 -9.98
C ILE A 785 6.54 43.42 -9.20
N LEU A 786 7.33 44.38 -9.69
CA LEU A 786 7.47 45.71 -9.08
C LEU A 786 6.52 46.67 -9.81
N THR A 787 5.45 47.10 -9.14
CA THR A 787 4.36 47.93 -9.70
C THR A 787 3.68 48.73 -8.60
N ASP A 788 2.96 49.80 -8.96
CA ASP A 788 2.06 50.54 -8.08
C ASP A 788 0.59 50.13 -8.28
N GLY A 789 0.30 49.21 -9.21
CA GLY A 789 -1.06 48.76 -9.52
C GLY A 789 -1.87 49.70 -10.44
N ASN A 790 -1.30 50.82 -10.90
CA ASN A 790 -2.01 51.83 -11.69
C ASN A 790 -1.78 51.66 -13.20
N TRP A 791 -2.53 50.74 -13.79
CA TRP A 791 -2.42 50.44 -15.22
C TRP A 791 -3.46 51.21 -16.04
N GLN A 792 -3.04 51.78 -17.16
CA GLN A 792 -3.93 52.43 -18.12
C GLN A 792 -4.72 51.36 -18.91
N THR A 793 -5.88 50.96 -18.40
CA THR A 793 -6.79 50.02 -19.06
C THR A 793 -7.90 50.77 -19.80
N SER A 794 -8.14 50.43 -21.07
CA SER A 794 -9.32 50.90 -21.81
C SER A 794 -10.64 50.30 -21.30
N ASP A 795 -10.55 49.18 -20.56
CA ASP A 795 -11.66 48.25 -20.33
C ASP A 795 -12.07 48.16 -18.84
N GLY A 796 -12.38 49.30 -18.22
CA GLY A 796 -13.08 49.39 -16.93
C GLY A 796 -12.33 48.84 -15.70
N PRO A 797 -13.00 48.73 -14.53
CA PRO A 797 -12.38 48.42 -13.23
C PRO A 797 -12.16 46.92 -12.99
N SER A 798 -11.71 46.19 -14.02
CA SER A 798 -11.19 44.83 -13.86
C SER A 798 -9.67 44.86 -13.98
N ALA A 799 -8.96 43.91 -13.39
CA ALA A 799 -7.50 43.95 -13.18
C ALA A 799 -6.64 43.76 -14.46
N GLY A 800 -6.95 44.48 -15.54
CA GLY A 800 -6.28 44.47 -16.84
C GLY A 800 -6.30 43.14 -17.59
N GLY A 801 -6.87 42.08 -17.02
CA GLY A 801 -6.70 40.70 -17.50
C GLY A 801 -5.46 39.99 -16.96
N ILE A 802 -4.75 40.56 -15.98
CA ILE A 802 -3.67 39.87 -15.25
C ILE A 802 -4.24 38.64 -14.52
N ASP A 803 -5.39 38.80 -13.87
CA ASP A 803 -6.18 37.71 -13.29
C ASP A 803 -6.48 36.60 -14.32
N LYS A 804 -6.88 36.98 -15.54
CA LYS A 804 -7.17 36.05 -16.63
C LYS A 804 -5.91 35.33 -17.13
N ALA A 805 -4.76 36.01 -17.15
CA ALA A 805 -3.47 35.40 -17.50
C ALA A 805 -3.02 34.37 -16.45
N ILE A 806 -3.10 34.72 -15.16
CA ILE A 806 -2.79 33.80 -14.05
C ILE A 806 -3.74 32.60 -14.06
N LYS A 807 -5.06 32.80 -14.23
CA LYS A 807 -6.05 31.72 -14.35
C LYS A 807 -5.78 30.79 -15.53
N ARG A 808 -5.32 31.30 -16.67
CA ARG A 808 -4.92 30.47 -17.82
C ARG A 808 -3.68 29.62 -17.51
N LEU A 809 -2.68 30.21 -16.84
CA LEU A 809 -1.48 29.47 -16.44
C LEU A 809 -1.81 28.40 -15.38
N PHE A 810 -2.67 28.73 -14.41
CA PHE A 810 -3.21 27.78 -13.43
C PHE A 810 -3.90 26.60 -14.11
N LYS A 811 -4.90 26.84 -14.97
CA LYS A 811 -5.61 25.75 -15.67
C LYS A 811 -4.68 24.88 -16.52
N LYS A 812 -3.65 25.47 -17.14
CA LYS A 812 -2.60 24.73 -17.83
C LYS A 812 -1.82 23.82 -16.87
N LEU A 813 -1.27 24.37 -15.79
CA LEU A 813 -0.50 23.63 -14.78
C LEU A 813 -1.33 22.52 -14.09
N ASP A 814 -2.57 22.81 -13.72
CA ASP A 814 -3.48 21.88 -13.06
C ASP A 814 -3.91 20.71 -13.97
N SER A 815 -4.20 20.98 -15.26
CA SER A 815 -4.48 19.92 -16.24
C SER A 815 -3.32 18.93 -16.44
N TYR A 816 -2.11 19.30 -16.02
CA TYR A 816 -0.92 18.45 -15.97
C TYR A 816 -0.46 18.15 -14.53
N GLY A 817 -1.36 18.24 -13.53
CA GLY A 817 -1.14 17.75 -12.16
C GLY A 817 0.08 18.35 -11.46
N ALA A 818 0.38 19.62 -11.73
CA ALA A 818 1.53 20.34 -11.19
C ALA A 818 1.55 20.37 -9.65
N PRO A 819 2.72 20.23 -9.01
CA PRO A 819 2.84 20.36 -7.55
C PRO A 819 2.36 21.72 -7.01
N PRO A 820 1.90 21.79 -5.75
CA PRO A 820 1.63 23.05 -5.06
C PRO A 820 2.81 24.02 -5.14
N SER A 821 2.53 25.33 -5.24
CA SER A 821 3.54 26.39 -5.33
C SER A 821 4.57 26.19 -6.47
N THR A 822 4.21 25.54 -7.57
CA THR A 822 5.08 25.44 -8.77
C THR A 822 5.45 26.82 -9.29
N VAL A 823 4.50 27.76 -9.29
CA VAL A 823 4.72 29.18 -9.60
C VAL A 823 4.34 30.02 -8.39
N ARG A 824 5.22 30.93 -7.97
CA ARG A 824 4.92 31.97 -6.98
C ARG A 824 5.04 33.34 -7.64
N ILE A 825 4.03 34.19 -7.42
CA ILE A 825 3.90 35.51 -8.02
C ILE A 825 3.81 36.53 -6.87
N HIS A 826 4.88 37.26 -6.62
CA HIS A 826 4.96 38.25 -5.54
C HIS A 826 4.85 39.66 -6.13
N PHE A 827 3.74 40.33 -5.87
CA PHE A 827 3.54 41.74 -6.21
C PHE A 827 4.14 42.62 -5.11
N ILE A 828 5.16 43.39 -5.47
CA ILE A 828 5.82 44.36 -4.59
C ILE A 828 5.23 45.74 -4.89
N HIS A 829 4.36 46.19 -4.00
CA HIS A 829 3.54 47.39 -4.20
C HIS A 829 4.28 48.68 -3.81
N PHE A 830 4.45 49.58 -4.77
CA PHE A 830 5.05 50.91 -4.57
C PHE A 830 4.01 51.97 -4.25
N SER A 831 4.17 52.66 -3.12
CA SER A 831 3.24 53.69 -2.65
C SER A 831 3.97 54.76 -1.83
N HIS A 832 3.58 56.03 -1.97
CA HIS A 832 4.23 57.15 -1.24
C HIS A 832 3.39 57.68 -0.08
N ASP A 833 2.07 57.70 -0.23
CA ASP A 833 1.13 57.94 0.87
C ASP A 833 0.00 56.91 0.75
N PRO A 834 -0.27 56.08 1.78
CA PRO A 834 -1.39 55.12 1.75
C PRO A 834 -2.77 55.80 1.68
N ARG A 835 -2.85 57.14 1.77
CA ARG A 835 -4.06 57.95 1.63
C ARG A 835 -4.19 58.60 0.25
N ASP A 836 -3.20 58.49 -0.64
CA ASP A 836 -3.31 58.97 -2.03
C ASP A 836 -4.39 58.15 -2.77
N PRO A 837 -5.42 58.75 -3.37
CA PRO A 837 -6.47 58.04 -4.09
C PRO A 837 -5.94 57.11 -5.20
N GLU A 838 -4.84 57.46 -5.87
CA GLU A 838 -4.24 56.58 -6.89
C GLU A 838 -3.48 55.40 -6.25
N VAL A 839 -2.92 55.55 -5.04
CA VAL A 839 -2.36 54.41 -4.28
C VAL A 839 -3.47 53.46 -3.82
N ILE A 840 -4.59 54.00 -3.34
CA ILE A 840 -5.73 53.18 -2.89
C ILE A 840 -6.30 52.37 -4.06
N LYS A 841 -6.44 53.00 -5.23
CA LYS A 841 -6.87 52.40 -6.49
C LYS A 841 -5.90 51.31 -6.99
N GLY A 842 -4.60 51.60 -6.99
CA GLY A 842 -3.56 50.63 -7.36
C GLY A 842 -3.55 49.40 -6.44
N LEU A 843 -3.66 49.61 -5.13
CA LEU A 843 -3.79 48.52 -4.15
C LEU A 843 -5.07 47.71 -4.35
N ALA A 844 -6.20 48.37 -4.63
CA ALA A 844 -7.47 47.69 -4.91
C ALA A 844 -7.40 46.81 -6.16
N ASN A 845 -6.70 47.26 -7.22
CA ASN A 845 -6.44 46.45 -8.41
C ASN A 845 -5.64 45.18 -8.09
N LEU A 846 -4.60 45.30 -7.23
CA LEU A 846 -3.80 44.15 -6.78
C LEU A 846 -4.64 43.20 -5.91
N GLN A 847 -5.38 43.71 -4.93
CA GLN A 847 -6.28 42.91 -4.08
C GLN A 847 -7.37 42.19 -4.89
N ALA A 848 -7.87 42.80 -5.97
CA ALA A 848 -8.81 42.16 -6.89
C ALA A 848 -8.17 40.98 -7.63
N ILE A 849 -6.87 41.03 -7.97
CA ILE A 849 -6.15 39.87 -8.53
C ILE A 849 -6.04 38.75 -7.49
N ASN A 850 -5.63 39.06 -6.26
CA ASN A 850 -5.52 38.06 -5.19
C ASN A 850 -6.84 37.34 -4.98
N THR A 851 -7.90 38.11 -4.68
CA THR A 851 -9.27 37.62 -4.47
C THR A 851 -9.76 36.78 -5.65
N ALA A 852 -9.50 37.21 -6.89
CA ALA A 852 -9.92 36.49 -8.08
C ALA A 852 -9.13 35.19 -8.32
N VAL A 853 -7.91 35.06 -7.81
CA VAL A 853 -7.11 33.83 -7.85
C VAL A 853 -7.51 32.91 -6.70
N ASP A 854 -7.61 33.43 -5.47
CA ASP A 854 -8.04 32.71 -4.27
C ASP A 854 -9.40 32.04 -4.47
N SER A 855 -10.35 32.69 -5.15
CA SER A 855 -11.65 32.09 -5.46
C SER A 855 -11.54 30.83 -6.33
N VAL A 856 -10.57 30.77 -7.25
CA VAL A 856 -10.31 29.59 -8.10
C VAL A 856 -9.55 28.51 -7.33
N LEU A 857 -8.66 28.90 -6.42
CA LEU A 857 -7.93 27.97 -5.56
C LEU A 857 -8.84 27.28 -4.53
N ALA A 858 -9.88 27.97 -4.07
CA ALA A 858 -10.88 27.44 -3.14
C ALA A 858 -11.79 26.37 -3.78
N GLU A 859 -12.07 26.45 -5.08
CA GLU A 859 -12.91 25.50 -5.82
C GLU A 859 -12.18 24.19 -6.16
N GLU A 860 -10.89 24.25 -6.51
CA GLU A 860 -10.14 23.13 -7.13
C GLU A 860 -9.15 22.40 -6.18
N GLN A 861 -9.09 22.78 -4.90
CA GLN A 861 -8.30 22.14 -3.81
C GLN A 861 -6.78 21.93 -4.02
N VAL A 862 -6.16 22.42 -5.11
CA VAL A 862 -4.70 22.32 -5.36
C VAL A 862 -4.10 23.65 -5.81
N ALA A 863 -3.37 24.33 -4.93
CA ALA A 863 -2.71 25.61 -5.23
C ALA A 863 -1.36 25.45 -5.95
N CYS A 864 -1.36 25.03 -7.22
CA CYS A 864 -0.14 24.96 -8.04
C CYS A 864 0.48 26.33 -8.40
N VAL A 865 -0.29 27.41 -8.26
CA VAL A 865 0.14 28.81 -8.34
C VAL A 865 -0.23 29.51 -7.04
N THR A 866 0.67 30.35 -6.52
CA THR A 866 0.36 31.27 -5.41
C THR A 866 0.60 32.73 -5.83
N VAL A 867 -0.15 33.65 -5.21
CA VAL A 867 -0.04 35.09 -5.41
C VAL A 867 0.05 35.74 -4.04
N ASP A 868 1.02 36.64 -3.86
CA ASP A 868 1.22 37.43 -2.64
C ASP A 868 1.32 38.92 -3.01
N ILE A 869 0.94 39.80 -2.09
CA ILE A 869 1.09 41.26 -2.22
C ILE A 869 1.77 41.80 -0.96
N GLU A 870 2.94 42.42 -1.10
CA GLU A 870 3.69 43.02 0.00
C GLU A 870 4.09 44.47 -0.38
N PRO A 871 3.94 45.47 0.51
CA PRO A 871 4.40 46.83 0.22
C PRO A 871 5.93 46.87 0.15
N HIS A 872 6.51 47.67 -0.73
CA HIS A 872 7.96 47.83 -0.91
C HIS A 872 8.73 48.32 0.35
N THR A 873 8.03 48.88 1.33
CA THR A 873 8.55 49.27 2.67
C THR A 873 8.44 48.16 3.73
N GLY A 874 7.81 47.04 3.39
CA GLY A 874 7.50 45.92 4.27
C GLY A 874 8.69 45.01 4.59
N ASN A 875 8.39 43.76 4.96
CA ASN A 875 9.40 42.78 5.34
C ASN A 875 10.00 42.13 4.09
N VAL A 876 11.33 42.22 3.94
CA VAL A 876 12.03 41.68 2.76
C VAL A 876 11.86 40.16 2.61
N TRP A 877 11.63 39.43 3.70
CA TRP A 877 11.34 38.00 3.60
C TRP A 877 9.95 37.75 2.98
N ASN A 878 8.92 38.47 3.42
CA ASN A 878 7.58 38.39 2.82
C ASN A 878 7.61 38.71 1.32
N MET A 879 8.38 39.74 0.90
CA MET A 879 8.58 40.08 -0.52
C MET A 879 9.19 38.93 -1.35
N LEU A 880 9.94 38.02 -0.71
CA LEU A 880 10.72 36.98 -1.38
C LEU A 880 10.07 35.59 -1.35
N ILE A 881 9.31 35.27 -0.28
CA ILE A 881 8.76 33.92 -0.03
C ILE A 881 7.25 33.89 0.25
N GLY A 882 6.60 35.05 0.42
CA GLY A 882 5.24 35.17 0.96
C GLY A 882 5.22 35.35 2.49
N PRO A 883 4.08 35.76 3.09
CA PRO A 883 3.93 35.87 4.54
C PRO A 883 4.04 34.48 5.20
N SER A 884 4.71 34.43 6.35
CA SER A 884 4.79 33.19 7.15
C SER A 884 3.46 32.94 7.87
N SER A 885 2.82 31.80 7.60
CA SER A 885 1.63 31.30 8.32
C SER A 885 1.98 30.45 9.53
#